data_AF-A0A268UBX7-F1
#
_entry.id   AF-A0A268UBX7-F1
#
_cell.length_a   1.000
_cell.length_b   1.000
_cell.length_c   1.000
_cell.angle_alpha   90.00
_cell.angle_beta   90.00
_cell.angle_gamma   90.00
#
_symmetry.space_group_name_H-M   'P 1'
#
loop_
_entity.id
_entity.type
_entity.pdbx_description
1 polymer ?
#
loop_
_entity_poly.entity_id
_entity_poly.type
_entity_poly.pdbx_seq_one_letter_code
_entity_poly.pdbx_strand_id
1 'polypeptide(L)'
;MANTFGYGGMTNHLGDMQFSKFILVIGANPAVNHPVGMVHILRAKEAGAHIVCVDPHFSKTAAKADEYVRIRSGTDVAFVYGMLNHIYTQKLYDEKYLKERVYGYEEIFKEAQKYPLDEVANITGIPVDTIKRVATQMAKAKPASLIWNQGLTQHTVGTNNTRIMPILQLMLGNIGKNGGGVNILRGHDNVQGASDMGNLSDSLPGYYGLAQGSWKHFCAHWDVDYEWMQKRFASKEMMEKTGYALSTWRFGVLDEENFANNNNTPIKALVVIGNGISTTSLLDKTKAALDKLDLVVFIDPYVNDVAVITDRKDNLFLLPAASQMESSGSVAATNRGYQWRYQVMKPMFECREDHEILFDLAQRLGFKEEFQKSLYNIAKKEGRKDFIWPDDATTEMAQSIRSIGLQGMSAKRLKEHCDNWHMFDKVTLAGMGPMKNQYYGLPWPCWSEKHPGTPVMYNDSIPVMQGGMGFRVNWGIKAPDGTNLLSPRRLPGSKITGHPAITAENIESVLGIKLTEKEKTSVKGTSFSTGTTNILVEKALQAGLCPYGNGKARMIVWDWYDKIPIHREPLHSYRPDLTQKYPTFPDKKNNFRANLKYISRQKEKDWKQEYPLNMLTGRLVAHMGTGTETRSAKYLAEIYNEMFVEIHPNTALSLNVNDGDDVWVYGTSGTKILVKAKYSYRVDEGSVFLPQNFSGIYEGKNLIDRYPQGTKPYAVGEAASMVTSYGFDYNTACPETKCGLCRIEKA
;
A
#
# COMPACT_ATOMS: atom_id res chain seq x y z
N MET A 1 0.58 5.40 8.68
CA MET A 1 1.48 4.28 9.07
C MET A 1 2.95 4.67 9.12
N ALA A 2 3.65 4.85 7.98
CA ALA A 2 5.08 5.17 7.99
C ALA A 2 5.39 6.40 8.83
N ASN A 3 4.61 7.45 8.67
CA ASN A 3 4.67 8.68 9.47
C ASN A 3 4.24 8.55 10.93
N THR A 4 3.80 7.37 11.39
CA THR A 4 3.44 7.06 12.77
C THR A 4 4.52 6.20 13.45
N PHE A 5 4.93 5.10 12.79
CA PHE A 5 5.82 4.09 13.37
C PHE A 5 7.26 4.10 12.83
N GLY A 6 7.49 4.75 11.68
CA GLY A 6 8.74 4.75 10.94
C GLY A 6 8.79 3.81 9.73
N TYR A 7 7.83 2.88 9.58
CA TYR A 7 7.65 2.04 8.38
C TYR A 7 6.18 1.87 8.00
N GLY A 8 5.94 1.63 6.71
CA GLY A 8 4.60 1.48 6.13
C GLY A 8 4.07 0.04 6.04
N GLY A 9 4.90 -0.96 6.34
CA GLY A 9 4.59 -2.39 6.25
C GLY A 9 3.49 -2.86 7.22
N MET A 10 2.89 -4.02 6.92
CA MET A 10 2.00 -4.74 7.85
C MET A 10 2.76 -5.10 9.13
N THR A 11 2.22 -4.81 10.32
CA THR A 11 3.02 -4.99 11.56
C THR A 11 3.19 -6.45 11.96
N ASN A 12 2.21 -7.31 11.67
CA ASN A 12 2.25 -8.73 12.03
C ASN A 12 2.18 -9.60 10.75
N HIS A 13 1.58 -10.79 10.84
CA HIS A 13 1.35 -11.70 9.72
C HIS A 13 0.00 -12.41 9.84
N LEU A 14 -0.45 -13.07 8.76
CA LEU A 14 -1.76 -13.73 8.72
C LEU A 14 -1.94 -14.79 9.81
N GLY A 15 -0.92 -15.63 10.02
CA GLY A 15 -0.93 -16.68 11.05
C GLY A 15 -1.16 -16.14 12.47
N ASP A 16 -0.52 -15.01 12.81
CA ASP A 16 -0.55 -14.39 14.13
C ASP A 16 -1.94 -13.87 14.55
N MET A 17 -2.82 -13.57 13.58
CA MET A 17 -4.20 -13.15 13.86
C MET A 17 -4.98 -14.17 14.69
N GLN A 18 -4.59 -15.45 14.65
CA GLN A 18 -5.21 -16.51 15.44
C GLN A 18 -5.05 -16.32 16.96
N PHE A 19 -4.10 -15.50 17.40
CA PHE A 19 -3.94 -15.16 18.82
C PHE A 19 -4.83 -13.99 19.28
N SER A 20 -5.56 -13.36 18.36
CA SER A 20 -6.39 -12.20 18.68
C SER A 20 -7.60 -12.56 19.53
N LYS A 21 -8.07 -11.63 20.36
CA LYS A 21 -9.34 -11.75 21.11
C LYS A 21 -10.45 -10.88 20.52
N PHE A 22 -10.08 -9.92 19.67
CA PHE A 22 -11.01 -9.07 18.95
C PHE A 22 -10.37 -8.64 17.63
N ILE A 23 -11.13 -8.72 16.54
CA ILE A 23 -10.66 -8.32 15.21
C ILE A 23 -11.62 -7.25 14.66
N LEU A 24 -11.11 -6.02 14.52
CA LEU A 24 -11.81 -4.97 13.78
C LEU A 24 -11.42 -5.04 12.31
N VAL A 25 -12.35 -5.45 11.45
CA VAL A 25 -12.19 -5.38 9.99
C VAL A 25 -12.88 -4.11 9.49
N ILE A 26 -12.11 -3.14 9.00
CA ILE A 26 -12.64 -1.85 8.55
C ILE A 26 -11.95 -1.43 7.25
N GLY A 27 -12.76 -1.11 6.23
CA GLY A 27 -12.25 -0.81 4.87
C GLY A 27 -11.51 -1.99 4.21
N ALA A 28 -11.89 -3.22 4.56
CA ALA A 28 -11.37 -4.46 3.98
C ALA A 28 -12.47 -5.52 3.85
N ASN A 29 -12.33 -6.36 2.83
CA ASN A 29 -13.21 -7.51 2.59
C ASN A 29 -12.37 -8.77 2.32
N PRO A 30 -11.65 -9.31 3.34
CA PRO A 30 -10.77 -10.46 3.20
C PRO A 30 -11.45 -11.70 2.62
N ALA A 31 -12.74 -11.94 2.88
CA ALA A 31 -13.47 -13.06 2.28
C ALA A 31 -13.56 -12.99 0.73
N VAL A 32 -13.30 -11.82 0.15
CA VAL A 32 -13.24 -11.62 -1.31
C VAL A 32 -11.81 -11.39 -1.78
N ASN A 33 -11.08 -10.50 -1.11
CA ASN A 33 -9.80 -9.99 -1.60
C ASN A 33 -8.60 -10.83 -1.12
N HIS A 34 -8.78 -11.60 -0.04
CA HIS A 34 -7.74 -12.37 0.63
C HIS A 34 -8.31 -13.71 1.16
N PRO A 35 -8.99 -14.52 0.32
CA PRO A 35 -9.80 -15.65 0.81
C PRO A 35 -8.97 -16.66 1.62
N VAL A 36 -7.71 -16.91 1.24
CA VAL A 36 -6.79 -17.75 2.03
C VAL A 36 -6.44 -17.09 3.37
N GLY A 37 -6.22 -15.77 3.38
CA GLY A 37 -6.01 -15.00 4.61
C GLY A 37 -7.23 -15.02 5.54
N MET A 38 -8.44 -15.03 4.99
CA MET A 38 -9.70 -15.12 5.76
C MET A 38 -9.78 -16.41 6.59
N VAL A 39 -9.14 -17.51 6.16
CA VAL A 39 -9.07 -18.75 6.95
C VAL A 39 -8.44 -18.52 8.32
N HIS A 40 -7.40 -17.68 8.42
CA HIS A 40 -6.77 -17.36 9.70
C HIS A 40 -7.66 -16.52 10.60
N ILE A 41 -8.45 -15.61 10.02
CA ILE A 41 -9.44 -14.79 10.73
C ILE A 41 -10.55 -15.68 11.29
N LEU A 42 -11.04 -16.65 10.51
CA LEU A 42 -12.05 -17.61 10.96
C LEU A 42 -11.52 -18.53 12.06
N ARG A 43 -10.26 -18.99 11.97
CA ARG A 43 -9.62 -19.75 13.07
C ARG A 43 -9.48 -18.92 14.35
N ALA A 44 -9.22 -17.62 14.25
CA ALA A 44 -9.23 -16.74 15.41
C ALA A 44 -10.63 -16.72 16.07
N LYS A 45 -11.69 -16.64 15.25
CA LYS A 45 -13.08 -16.72 15.73
C LYS A 45 -13.40 -18.05 16.39
N GLU A 46 -12.99 -19.17 15.81
CA GLU A 46 -13.09 -20.51 16.44
C GLU A 46 -12.33 -20.57 17.78
N ALA A 47 -11.21 -19.85 17.90
CA ALA A 47 -10.45 -19.70 19.15
C ALA A 47 -11.02 -18.65 20.13
N GLY A 48 -12.21 -18.10 19.83
CA GLY A 48 -12.95 -17.17 20.69
C GLY A 48 -12.73 -15.68 20.41
N ALA A 49 -12.11 -15.31 19.28
CA ALA A 49 -12.03 -13.91 18.88
C ALA A 49 -13.39 -13.36 18.42
N HIS A 50 -13.75 -12.16 18.87
CA HIS A 50 -14.94 -11.47 18.36
C HIS A 50 -14.59 -10.63 17.13
N ILE A 51 -15.30 -10.83 16.01
CA ILE A 51 -15.06 -10.15 14.74
C ILE A 51 -16.14 -9.09 14.51
N VAL A 52 -15.72 -7.83 14.40
CA VAL A 52 -16.58 -6.72 13.96
C VAL A 52 -16.16 -6.30 12.55
N CYS A 53 -17.10 -6.32 11.62
CA CYS A 53 -16.89 -5.83 10.24
C CYS A 53 -17.62 -4.49 10.06
N VAL A 54 -16.83 -3.43 9.86
CA VAL A 54 -17.32 -2.07 9.57
C VAL A 54 -17.15 -1.80 8.08
N ASP A 55 -18.27 -1.74 7.35
CA ASP A 55 -18.29 -1.64 5.89
C ASP A 55 -19.57 -0.94 5.39
N PRO A 56 -19.51 0.02 4.44
CA PRO A 56 -20.71 0.60 3.84
C PRO A 56 -21.56 -0.42 3.06
N HIS A 57 -21.00 -1.59 2.72
CA HIS A 57 -21.63 -2.70 2.01
C HIS A 57 -21.71 -3.94 2.91
N PHE A 58 -22.83 -4.67 2.88
CA PHE A 58 -22.90 -5.99 3.53
C PHE A 58 -22.05 -6.99 2.73
N SER A 59 -20.77 -7.05 3.07
CA SER A 59 -19.77 -7.80 2.34
C SER A 59 -19.80 -9.30 2.67
N LYS A 60 -19.09 -10.13 1.88
CA LYS A 60 -18.92 -11.56 2.24
C LYS A 60 -18.15 -11.72 3.56
N THR A 61 -17.35 -10.73 3.95
CA THR A 61 -16.69 -10.71 5.26
C THR A 61 -17.70 -10.40 6.37
N ALA A 62 -18.58 -9.42 6.17
CA ALA A 62 -19.65 -9.10 7.11
C ALA A 62 -20.53 -10.33 7.40
N ALA A 63 -20.86 -11.12 6.37
CA ALA A 63 -21.61 -12.36 6.52
C ALA A 63 -20.93 -13.45 7.38
N LYS A 64 -19.62 -13.30 7.67
CA LYS A 64 -18.85 -14.22 8.52
C LYS A 64 -18.44 -13.59 9.85
N ALA A 65 -18.62 -12.28 10.01
CA ALA A 65 -18.34 -11.56 11.25
C ALA A 65 -19.36 -11.93 12.34
N ASP A 66 -19.07 -11.55 13.58
CA ASP A 66 -20.04 -11.64 14.68
C ASP A 66 -20.95 -10.41 14.70
N GLU A 67 -20.41 -9.25 14.31
CA GLU A 67 -21.16 -8.01 14.18
C GLU A 67 -20.85 -7.33 12.85
N TYR A 68 -21.90 -6.86 12.16
CA TYR A 68 -21.80 -5.96 11.02
C TYR A 68 -22.23 -4.56 11.43
N VAL A 69 -21.38 -3.58 11.14
CA VAL A 69 -21.66 -2.15 11.39
C VAL A 69 -21.59 -1.42 10.05
N ARG A 70 -22.73 -0.96 9.57
CA ARG A 70 -22.78 -0.12 8.36
C ARG A 70 -22.25 1.27 8.68
N ILE A 71 -21.27 1.73 7.91
CA ILE A 71 -20.70 3.07 8.00
C ILE A 71 -20.97 3.84 6.71
N ARG A 72 -21.16 5.14 6.82
CA ARG A 72 -21.13 6.05 5.67
C ARG A 72 -19.72 6.11 5.05
N SER A 73 -19.59 5.90 3.74
CA SER A 73 -18.27 5.98 3.07
C SER A 73 -17.61 7.35 3.28
N GLY A 74 -16.30 7.35 3.58
CA GLY A 74 -15.52 8.57 3.81
C GLY A 74 -15.61 9.15 5.22
N THR A 75 -16.16 8.43 6.20
CA THR A 75 -16.34 8.92 7.59
C THR A 75 -15.54 8.17 8.65
N ASP A 76 -14.57 7.38 8.23
CA ASP A 76 -13.79 6.50 9.11
C ASP A 76 -13.05 7.27 10.22
N VAL A 77 -12.55 8.48 9.92
CA VAL A 77 -11.89 9.35 10.92
C VAL A 77 -12.85 9.74 12.04
N ALA A 78 -14.07 10.18 11.70
CA ALA A 78 -15.08 10.55 12.69
C ALA A 78 -15.48 9.35 13.55
N PHE A 79 -15.67 8.17 12.94
CA PHE A 79 -15.98 6.95 13.67
C PHE A 79 -14.90 6.61 14.71
N VAL A 80 -13.63 6.62 14.31
CA VAL A 80 -12.53 6.30 15.23
C VAL A 80 -12.37 7.39 16.29
N TYR A 81 -12.58 8.67 15.98
CA TYR A 81 -12.59 9.71 17.02
C TYR A 81 -13.73 9.54 18.02
N GLY A 82 -14.92 9.09 17.60
CA GLY A 82 -15.99 8.70 18.52
C GLY A 82 -15.58 7.54 19.43
N MET A 83 -14.91 6.52 18.89
CA MET A 83 -14.35 5.44 19.71
C MET A 83 -13.33 5.97 20.71
N LEU A 84 -12.41 6.83 20.28
CA LEU A 84 -11.36 7.42 21.13
C LEU A 84 -11.93 8.34 22.20
N ASN A 85 -12.99 9.10 21.90
CA ASN A 85 -13.71 9.92 22.87
C ASN A 85 -14.29 9.06 23.98
N HIS A 86 -14.95 7.96 23.63
CA HIS A 86 -15.50 7.01 24.59
C HIS A 86 -14.39 6.31 25.40
N ILE A 87 -13.32 5.85 24.75
CA ILE A 87 -12.16 5.22 25.39
C ILE A 87 -11.51 6.17 26.40
N TYR A 88 -11.35 7.45 26.05
CA TYR A 88 -10.80 8.46 26.93
C TYR A 88 -11.70 8.70 28.14
N THR A 89 -12.99 8.94 27.91
CA THR A 89 -13.99 9.22 28.95
C THR A 89 -14.12 8.06 29.94
N GLN A 90 -14.02 6.82 29.46
CA GLN A 90 -14.08 5.61 30.27
C GLN A 90 -12.72 5.13 30.79
N LYS A 91 -11.63 5.86 30.50
CA LYS A 91 -10.24 5.50 30.88
C LYS A 91 -9.84 4.08 30.46
N LEU A 92 -10.20 3.69 29.24
CA LEU A 92 -9.93 2.34 28.68
C LEU A 92 -8.64 2.26 27.85
N TYR A 93 -7.81 3.30 27.86
CA TYR A 93 -6.53 3.35 27.13
C TYR A 93 -5.37 2.79 27.96
N ASP A 94 -4.26 2.42 27.30
CA ASP A 94 -3.06 1.91 27.96
C ASP A 94 -2.11 3.07 28.31
N GLU A 95 -2.33 3.69 29.47
CA GLU A 95 -1.59 4.87 29.92
C GLU A 95 -0.07 4.64 30.01
N LYS A 96 0.35 3.47 30.52
CA LYS A 96 1.76 3.12 30.64
C LYS A 96 2.40 3.00 29.26
N TYR A 97 1.75 2.29 28.34
CA TYR A 97 2.23 2.15 26.97
C TYR A 97 2.38 3.51 26.28
N LEU A 98 1.39 4.40 26.43
CA LEU A 98 1.42 5.73 25.83
C LEU A 98 2.60 6.57 26.35
N LYS A 99 2.77 6.69 27.67
CA LYS A 99 3.87 7.46 28.27
C LYS A 99 5.25 6.95 27.84
N GLU A 100 5.41 5.63 27.80
CA GLU A 100 6.69 5.01 27.47
C GLU A 100 6.98 5.02 25.97
N ARG A 101 5.98 4.82 25.10
CA ARG A 101 6.24 4.45 23.70
C ARG A 101 5.65 5.40 22.66
N VAL A 102 4.89 6.42 23.06
CA VAL A 102 4.16 7.29 22.13
C VAL A 102 4.37 8.76 22.45
N TYR A 103 4.46 9.58 21.41
CA TYR A 103 4.49 11.04 21.49
C TYR A 103 3.23 11.66 20.87
N GLY A 104 2.64 12.64 21.57
CA GLY A 104 1.52 13.46 21.08
C GLY A 104 0.13 12.85 21.25
N TYR A 105 -0.05 11.92 22.20
CA TYR A 105 -1.35 11.28 22.42
C TYR A 105 -2.36 12.20 23.11
N GLU A 106 -1.88 13.18 23.87
CA GLU A 106 -2.73 14.21 24.50
C GLU A 106 -3.48 15.05 23.47
N GLU A 107 -2.82 15.42 22.36
CA GLU A 107 -3.45 16.18 21.28
C GLU A 107 -4.53 15.37 20.55
N ILE A 108 -4.36 14.05 20.45
CA ILE A 108 -5.39 13.17 19.88
C ILE A 108 -6.61 13.10 20.80
N PHE A 109 -6.43 13.05 22.13
CA PHE A 109 -7.58 13.09 23.05
C PHE A 109 -8.30 14.44 23.03
N LYS A 110 -7.56 15.56 22.97
CA LYS A 110 -8.16 16.89 22.78
C LYS A 110 -8.99 16.96 21.50
N GLU A 111 -8.49 16.39 20.40
CA GLU A 111 -9.23 16.35 19.15
C GLU A 111 -10.45 15.43 19.25
N ALA A 112 -10.33 14.24 19.85
CA ALA A 112 -11.43 13.31 20.06
C ALA A 112 -12.61 13.94 20.83
N GLN A 113 -12.34 14.85 21.77
CA GLN A 113 -13.38 15.57 22.51
C GLN A 113 -14.28 16.46 21.63
N LYS A 114 -13.82 16.85 20.43
CA LYS A 114 -14.62 17.59 19.44
C LYS A 114 -15.60 16.72 18.66
N TYR A 115 -15.57 15.40 18.89
CA TYR A 115 -16.44 14.40 18.27
C TYR A 115 -17.33 13.77 19.34
N PRO A 116 -18.32 14.51 19.89
CA PRO A 116 -19.30 13.90 20.79
C PRO A 116 -20.10 12.84 20.01
N LEU A 117 -20.58 11.81 20.72
CA LEU A 117 -21.06 10.59 20.07
C LEU A 117 -22.31 10.79 19.20
N ASP A 118 -23.16 11.75 19.55
CA ASP A 118 -24.32 12.19 18.76
C ASP A 118 -23.89 12.81 17.43
N GLU A 119 -22.88 13.68 17.44
CA GLU A 119 -22.29 14.22 16.23
C GLU A 119 -21.66 13.11 15.38
N VAL A 120 -20.93 12.18 15.99
CA VAL A 120 -20.35 11.02 15.28
C VAL A 120 -21.44 10.12 14.70
N ALA A 121 -22.58 9.97 15.36
CA ALA A 121 -23.71 9.25 14.79
C ALA A 121 -24.30 10.00 13.57
N ASN A 122 -24.41 11.33 13.63
CA ASN A 122 -24.89 12.18 12.52
C ASN A 122 -23.95 12.16 11.29
N ILE A 123 -22.69 12.58 11.48
CA ILE A 123 -21.50 11.81 11.12
C ILE A 123 -21.64 10.65 10.13
N THR A 124 -21.60 9.47 10.75
CA THR A 124 -21.26 8.17 10.18
C THR A 124 -22.48 7.33 9.86
N GLY A 125 -23.65 7.70 10.39
CA GLY A 125 -24.85 6.86 10.40
C GLY A 125 -24.82 5.73 11.44
N ILE A 126 -23.76 5.62 12.25
CA ILE A 126 -23.64 4.55 13.25
C ILE A 126 -24.31 4.99 14.56
N PRO A 127 -25.23 4.19 15.13
CA PRO A 127 -25.85 4.52 16.41
C PRO A 127 -24.83 4.69 17.55
N VAL A 128 -25.10 5.64 18.44
CA VAL A 128 -24.26 5.95 19.61
C VAL A 128 -23.90 4.71 20.41
N ASP A 129 -24.87 3.85 20.70
CA ASP A 129 -24.66 2.65 21.51
C ASP A 129 -23.78 1.61 20.81
N THR A 130 -23.85 1.53 19.49
CA THR A 130 -22.94 0.69 18.69
C THR A 130 -21.51 1.22 18.78
N ILE A 131 -21.30 2.53 18.67
CA ILE A 131 -19.96 3.14 18.80
C ILE A 131 -19.37 2.82 20.19
N LYS A 132 -20.15 3.02 21.26
CA LYS A 132 -19.72 2.71 22.64
C LYS A 132 -19.42 1.22 22.82
N ARG A 133 -20.28 0.34 22.31
CA ARG A 133 -20.13 -1.12 22.41
C ARG A 133 -18.83 -1.57 21.75
N VAL A 134 -18.63 -1.23 20.48
CA VAL A 134 -17.44 -1.63 19.70
C VAL A 134 -16.17 -1.08 20.35
N ALA A 135 -16.16 0.20 20.75
CA ALA A 135 -15.02 0.81 21.44
C ALA A 135 -14.68 0.09 22.76
N THR A 136 -15.69 -0.24 23.56
CA THR A 136 -15.51 -0.92 24.85
C THR A 136 -15.01 -2.36 24.67
N GLN A 137 -15.60 -3.11 23.75
CA GLN A 137 -15.20 -4.50 23.45
C GLN A 137 -13.75 -4.55 22.96
N MET A 138 -13.41 -3.70 22.00
CA MET A 138 -12.06 -3.64 21.44
C MET A 138 -11.02 -3.22 22.49
N ALA A 139 -11.33 -2.24 23.34
CA ALA A 139 -10.40 -1.77 24.36
C ALA A 139 -10.14 -2.80 25.48
N LYS A 140 -11.17 -3.60 25.83
CA LYS A 140 -11.06 -4.68 26.83
C LYS A 140 -10.39 -5.93 26.28
N ALA A 141 -10.43 -6.15 24.97
CA ALA A 141 -9.79 -7.28 24.34
C ALA A 141 -8.27 -7.08 24.24
N LYS A 142 -7.51 -7.86 25.02
CA LYS A 142 -6.04 -7.85 25.05
C LYS A 142 -5.53 -9.23 24.59
N PRO A 143 -4.97 -9.39 23.39
CA PRO A 143 -4.78 -8.38 22.33
C PRO A 143 -6.00 -8.22 21.40
N ALA A 144 -6.15 -7.03 20.82
CA ALA A 144 -7.06 -6.79 19.70
C ALA A 144 -6.27 -6.42 18.44
N SER A 145 -6.71 -6.93 17.28
CA SER A 145 -6.12 -6.64 15.97
C SER A 145 -7.05 -5.78 15.12
N LEU A 146 -6.46 -5.06 14.17
CA LEU A 146 -7.18 -4.20 13.24
C LEU A 146 -6.72 -4.53 11.81
N ILE A 147 -7.67 -4.82 10.93
CA ILE A 147 -7.46 -5.22 9.54
C ILE A 147 -8.05 -4.16 8.59
N TRP A 148 -7.25 -3.70 7.62
CA TRP A 148 -7.74 -2.84 6.54
C TRP A 148 -7.06 -3.09 5.19
N ASN A 149 -7.62 -2.51 4.14
CA ASN A 149 -7.04 -2.40 2.81
C ASN A 149 -7.56 -1.12 2.11
N GLN A 150 -7.98 -1.21 0.85
CA GLN A 150 -8.30 -0.07 0.00
C GLN A 150 -9.51 0.75 0.43
N GLY A 151 -10.43 0.17 1.18
CA GLY A 151 -11.59 0.90 1.70
C GLY A 151 -11.20 2.07 2.60
N LEU A 152 -9.95 2.11 3.10
CA LEU A 152 -9.40 3.26 3.83
C LEU A 152 -8.44 4.12 3.02
N THR A 153 -7.79 3.58 2.00
CA THR A 153 -6.69 4.29 1.30
C THR A 153 -7.15 5.11 0.10
N GLN A 154 -8.25 4.73 -0.55
CA GLN A 154 -8.72 5.33 -1.80
C GLN A 154 -9.77 6.41 -1.54
N HIS A 155 -9.34 7.43 -0.79
CA HIS A 155 -10.09 8.62 -0.40
C HIS A 155 -9.17 9.85 -0.48
N THR A 156 -9.75 11.03 -0.62
CA THR A 156 -9.05 12.33 -0.51
C THR A 156 -8.39 12.55 0.85
N VAL A 157 -8.90 11.86 1.88
CA VAL A 157 -8.35 11.79 3.24
C VAL A 157 -7.71 10.43 3.56
N GLY A 158 -7.31 9.64 2.56
CA GLY A 158 -6.77 8.28 2.76
C GLY A 158 -5.57 8.25 3.71
N THR A 159 -4.76 9.30 3.71
CA THR A 159 -3.66 9.48 4.65
C THR A 159 -4.12 9.73 6.09
N ASN A 160 -5.23 10.44 6.32
CA ASN A 160 -5.84 10.60 7.64
C ASN A 160 -6.41 9.27 8.13
N ASN A 161 -7.13 8.53 7.27
CA ASN A 161 -7.64 7.19 7.56
C ASN A 161 -6.51 6.23 7.97
N THR A 162 -5.43 6.15 7.19
CA THR A 162 -4.28 5.27 7.46
C THR A 162 -3.36 5.75 8.60
N ARG A 163 -3.71 6.87 9.24
CA ARG A 163 -3.07 7.34 10.49
C ARG A 163 -3.96 7.19 11.71
N ILE A 164 -5.26 7.42 11.60
CA ILE A 164 -6.15 7.31 12.76
C ILE A 164 -6.28 5.85 13.24
N MET A 165 -6.25 4.88 12.32
CA MET A 165 -6.31 3.45 12.66
C MET A 165 -5.09 2.94 13.46
N PRO A 166 -3.83 3.19 13.05
CA PRO A 166 -2.68 2.84 13.89
C PRO A 166 -2.65 3.64 15.20
N ILE A 167 -3.15 4.89 15.21
CA ILE A 167 -3.29 5.68 16.44
C ILE A 167 -4.24 4.99 17.43
N LEU A 168 -5.39 4.49 16.97
CA LEU A 168 -6.30 3.69 17.81
C LEU A 168 -5.57 2.50 18.46
N GLN A 169 -4.82 1.73 17.67
CA GLN A 169 -4.06 0.58 18.20
C GLN A 169 -2.93 0.98 19.16
N LEU A 170 -2.31 2.16 18.98
CA LEU A 170 -1.35 2.70 19.96
C LEU A 170 -2.03 3.10 21.26
N MET A 171 -3.20 3.73 21.21
CA MET A 171 -3.99 4.10 22.40
C MET A 171 -4.37 2.87 23.25
N LEU A 172 -4.58 1.73 22.60
CA LEU A 172 -4.93 0.47 23.25
C LEU A 172 -3.72 -0.39 23.66
N GLY A 173 -2.49 -0.01 23.27
CA GLY A 173 -1.27 -0.76 23.57
C GLY A 173 -1.13 -2.08 22.79
N ASN A 174 -1.78 -2.20 21.62
CA ASN A 174 -1.84 -3.43 20.84
C ASN A 174 -0.68 -3.59 19.82
N ILE A 175 0.12 -2.56 19.60
CA ILE A 175 1.27 -2.61 18.68
C ILE A 175 2.44 -3.38 19.33
N GLY A 176 3.10 -4.26 18.57
CA GLY A 176 4.18 -5.10 19.08
C GLY A 176 3.72 -6.31 19.90
N LYS A 177 2.44 -6.70 19.77
CA LYS A 177 1.84 -7.86 20.43
C LYS A 177 1.44 -8.90 19.40
N ASN A 178 1.68 -10.18 19.71
CA ASN A 178 1.09 -11.29 18.97
C ASN A 178 -0.45 -11.20 19.08
N GLY A 179 -1.18 -11.46 18.00
CA GLY A 179 -2.64 -11.31 17.93
C GLY A 179 -3.13 -9.87 17.93
N GLY A 180 -2.22 -8.89 17.93
CA GLY A 180 -2.52 -7.47 17.96
C GLY A 180 -2.23 -6.78 16.62
N GLY A 181 -1.61 -5.61 16.70
CA GLY A 181 -1.02 -4.93 15.54
C GLY A 181 -2.03 -4.32 14.57
N VAL A 182 -1.50 -3.90 13.43
CA VAL A 182 -2.26 -3.33 12.32
C VAL A 182 -1.92 -4.06 11.04
N ASN A 183 -2.93 -4.77 10.58
CA ASN A 183 -2.82 -5.84 9.62
C ASN A 183 -3.35 -5.39 8.26
N ILE A 184 -2.45 -4.76 7.52
CA ILE A 184 -2.76 -4.22 6.20
C ILE A 184 -2.63 -5.33 5.18
N LEU A 185 -3.75 -5.78 4.65
CA LEU A 185 -3.76 -6.83 3.66
C LEU A 185 -3.41 -6.23 2.29
N ARG A 186 -2.17 -6.41 1.86
CA ARG A 186 -1.62 -5.90 0.60
C ARG A 186 -2.35 -6.49 -0.62
N GLY A 187 -2.40 -5.72 -1.71
CA GLY A 187 -3.12 -6.06 -2.95
C GLY A 187 -2.42 -7.13 -3.79
N HIS A 188 -1.68 -6.71 -4.83
CA HIS A 188 -0.93 -7.65 -5.67
C HIS A 188 0.04 -8.48 -4.84
N ASP A 189 0.32 -9.69 -5.35
CA ASP A 189 1.16 -10.70 -4.70
C ASP A 189 2.55 -10.17 -4.29
N ASN A 190 3.11 -9.25 -5.06
CA ASN A 190 4.40 -8.61 -4.81
C ASN A 190 4.33 -7.08 -4.65
N VAL A 191 3.17 -6.48 -4.33
CA VAL A 191 3.08 -5.00 -4.17
C VAL A 191 3.96 -4.50 -3.02
N GLN A 192 4.19 -5.33 -1.99
CA GLN A 192 5.14 -5.01 -0.94
C GLN A 192 6.56 -4.94 -1.51
N GLY A 193 6.97 -5.92 -2.32
CA GLY A 193 8.30 -5.94 -2.95
C GLY A 193 8.48 -4.82 -3.96
N ALA A 194 7.46 -4.51 -4.78
CA ALA A 194 7.49 -3.37 -5.68
C ALA A 194 7.66 -2.03 -4.93
N SER A 195 7.01 -1.89 -3.77
CA SER A 195 7.19 -0.72 -2.88
C SER A 195 8.60 -0.71 -2.26
N ASP A 196 9.08 -1.87 -1.82
CA ASP A 196 10.42 -2.05 -1.26
C ASP A 196 11.51 -1.76 -2.31
N MET A 197 11.24 -2.02 -3.60
CA MET A 197 12.12 -1.69 -4.72
C MET A 197 11.97 -0.25 -5.23
N GLY A 198 11.12 0.58 -4.60
CA GLY A 198 10.97 1.98 -4.98
C GLY A 198 10.34 2.18 -6.36
N ASN A 199 9.43 1.29 -6.78
CA ASN A 199 8.61 1.48 -7.99
C ASN A 199 7.52 2.54 -7.76
N LEU A 200 7.95 3.71 -7.29
CA LEU A 200 7.17 4.88 -6.91
C LEU A 200 7.90 6.13 -7.40
N SER A 201 7.17 7.22 -7.59
CA SER A 201 7.72 8.44 -8.19
C SER A 201 8.45 9.35 -7.20
N ASP A 202 8.49 9.01 -5.91
CA ASP A 202 8.95 9.88 -4.82
C ASP A 202 10.06 9.27 -3.95
N SER A 203 10.58 8.08 -4.30
CA SER A 203 11.61 7.40 -3.53
C SER A 203 12.53 6.53 -4.40
N LEU A 204 13.69 6.19 -3.85
CA LEU A 204 14.59 5.14 -4.34
C LEU A 204 14.30 3.82 -3.60
N PRO A 205 14.84 2.67 -4.07
CA PRO A 205 14.66 1.38 -3.42
C PRO A 205 14.95 1.46 -1.91
N GLY A 206 14.21 0.72 -1.08
CA GLY A 206 14.32 0.78 0.37
C GLY A 206 13.72 2.03 1.01
N TYR A 207 12.81 2.75 0.35
CA TYR A 207 12.22 3.99 0.88
C TYR A 207 13.25 5.10 1.16
N TYR A 208 14.34 5.15 0.39
CA TYR A 208 15.29 6.25 0.48
C TYR A 208 14.71 7.46 -0.25
N GLY A 209 14.89 8.67 0.31
CA GLY A 209 14.45 9.88 -0.37
C GLY A 209 15.26 10.16 -1.64
N LEU A 210 14.70 10.94 -2.56
CA LEU A 210 15.36 11.43 -3.78
C LEU A 210 16.38 12.53 -3.45
N ALA A 211 17.46 12.17 -2.76
CA ALA A 211 18.51 13.10 -2.36
C ALA A 211 19.88 12.60 -2.81
N GLN A 212 20.82 13.51 -3.07
CA GLN A 212 22.19 13.21 -3.48
C GLN A 212 22.85 12.08 -2.65
N GLY A 213 22.67 12.07 -1.32
CA GLY A 213 23.23 11.04 -0.45
C GLY A 213 22.68 9.64 -0.74
N SER A 214 21.37 9.53 -0.99
CA SER A 214 20.71 8.28 -1.37
C SER A 214 21.18 7.80 -2.74
N TRP A 215 21.26 8.71 -3.71
CA TRP A 215 21.75 8.38 -5.05
C TRP A 215 23.20 7.89 -5.03
N LYS A 216 24.08 8.57 -4.29
CA LYS A 216 25.47 8.14 -4.09
C LYS A 216 25.56 6.76 -3.43
N HIS A 217 24.68 6.46 -2.48
CA HIS A 217 24.60 5.16 -1.85
C HIS A 217 24.30 4.04 -2.86
N PHE A 218 23.31 4.24 -3.74
CA PHE A 218 22.99 3.26 -4.77
C PHE A 218 24.06 3.17 -5.86
N CYS A 219 24.59 4.30 -6.33
CA CYS A 219 25.72 4.35 -7.26
C CYS A 219 26.92 3.53 -6.75
N ALA A 220 27.23 3.61 -5.46
CA ALA A 220 28.29 2.81 -4.85
C ALA A 220 28.01 1.29 -4.83
N HIS A 221 26.74 0.87 -4.73
CA HIS A 221 26.37 -0.55 -4.77
C HIS A 221 26.27 -1.09 -6.21
N TRP A 222 25.79 -0.26 -7.13
CA TRP A 222 25.73 -0.57 -8.57
C TRP A 222 27.09 -0.47 -9.26
N ASP A 223 28.09 0.09 -8.57
CA ASP A 223 29.42 0.42 -9.11
C ASP A 223 29.33 1.38 -10.31
N VAL A 224 28.38 2.30 -10.27
CA VAL A 224 28.15 3.31 -11.32
C VAL A 224 28.60 4.67 -10.81
N ASP A 225 29.21 5.48 -11.68
CA ASP A 225 29.63 6.83 -11.32
C ASP A 225 28.42 7.76 -11.09
N TYR A 226 28.48 8.58 -10.03
CA TYR A 226 27.39 9.48 -9.68
C TYR A 226 27.20 10.59 -10.73
N GLU A 227 28.28 11.11 -11.31
CA GLU A 227 28.19 12.15 -12.35
C GLU A 227 27.61 11.58 -13.64
N TRP A 228 27.96 10.34 -13.99
CA TRP A 228 27.32 9.59 -15.08
C TRP A 228 25.82 9.46 -14.86
N MET A 229 25.41 9.03 -13.66
CA MET A 229 23.98 8.87 -13.31
C MET A 229 23.25 10.22 -13.40
N GLN A 230 23.84 11.28 -12.85
CA GLN A 230 23.27 12.62 -12.90
C GLN A 230 23.05 13.13 -14.33
N LYS A 231 23.95 12.82 -15.27
CA LYS A 231 23.84 13.18 -16.69
C LYS A 231 22.72 12.43 -17.44
N ARG A 232 21.99 11.52 -16.80
CA ARG A 232 20.78 10.89 -17.35
C ARG A 232 19.50 11.68 -17.06
N PHE A 233 19.59 12.69 -16.21
CA PHE A 233 18.50 13.61 -15.89
C PHE A 233 18.74 14.98 -16.52
N ALA A 234 17.66 15.72 -16.77
CA ALA A 234 17.76 17.08 -17.33
C ALA A 234 18.54 18.04 -16.41
N SER A 235 18.48 17.83 -15.09
CA SER A 235 19.22 18.57 -14.08
C SER A 235 19.28 17.80 -12.76
N LYS A 236 20.14 18.24 -11.83
CA LYS A 236 20.15 17.73 -10.45
C LYS A 236 18.78 17.91 -9.78
N GLU A 237 18.15 19.07 -9.96
CA GLU A 237 16.84 19.34 -9.38
C GLU A 237 15.81 18.30 -9.86
N MET A 238 15.77 18.00 -11.15
CA MET A 238 14.82 17.03 -11.70
C MET A 238 15.10 15.60 -11.24
N MET A 239 16.35 15.25 -10.96
CA MET A 239 16.76 13.97 -10.36
C MET A 239 16.31 13.82 -8.89
N GLU A 240 16.23 14.94 -8.16
CA GLU A 240 15.86 14.99 -6.74
C GLU A 240 14.38 15.29 -6.50
N LYS A 241 13.58 15.46 -7.57
CA LYS A 241 12.20 15.92 -7.52
C LYS A 241 11.20 14.79 -7.81
N THR A 242 10.17 14.69 -6.98
CA THR A 242 9.05 13.76 -7.15
C THR A 242 8.45 13.82 -8.56
N GLY A 243 8.25 12.64 -9.15
CA GLY A 243 7.60 12.42 -10.45
C GLY A 243 6.08 12.50 -10.43
N TYR A 244 5.45 12.26 -11.58
CA TYR A 244 4.01 11.99 -11.64
C TYR A 244 3.69 10.64 -10.99
N ALA A 245 2.59 10.58 -10.25
CA ALA A 245 2.04 9.33 -9.76
C ALA A 245 1.24 8.62 -10.87
N LEU A 246 0.95 7.33 -10.68
CA LEU A 246 0.07 6.55 -11.55
C LEU A 246 -1.30 7.23 -11.78
N SER A 247 -1.79 7.98 -10.81
CA SER A 247 -3.07 8.69 -10.86
C SER A 247 -2.98 10.10 -11.46
N THR A 248 -1.78 10.65 -11.67
CA THR A 248 -1.60 12.05 -12.10
C THR A 248 -0.89 12.22 -13.44
N TRP A 249 -0.23 11.19 -13.97
CA TRP A 249 0.57 11.30 -15.22
C TRP A 249 -0.23 11.86 -16.41
N ARG A 250 -1.51 11.50 -16.55
CA ARG A 250 -2.38 11.96 -17.63
C ARG A 250 -2.51 13.49 -17.66
N PHE A 251 -2.44 14.16 -16.52
CA PHE A 251 -2.45 15.61 -16.43
C PHE A 251 -1.15 16.23 -16.96
N GLY A 252 -0.04 15.50 -16.92
CA GLY A 252 1.22 15.89 -17.56
C GLY A 252 1.25 15.73 -19.09
N VAL A 253 0.19 15.18 -19.69
CA VAL A 253 -0.03 15.09 -21.14
C VAL A 253 -1.09 16.10 -21.59
N LEU A 254 -2.17 16.20 -20.81
CA LEU A 254 -3.38 16.94 -21.18
C LEU A 254 -3.33 18.42 -20.78
N ASP A 255 -2.75 18.75 -19.62
CA ASP A 255 -2.88 20.08 -19.03
C ASP A 255 -1.54 20.84 -19.12
N GLU A 256 -1.45 21.83 -20.02
CA GLU A 256 -0.20 22.56 -20.31
C GLU A 256 0.39 23.28 -19.09
N GLU A 257 -0.46 23.72 -18.16
CA GLU A 257 -0.01 24.35 -16.91
C GLU A 257 0.88 23.44 -16.04
N ASN A 258 0.77 22.11 -16.20
CA ASN A 258 1.60 21.16 -15.46
C ASN A 258 2.99 20.98 -16.10
N PHE A 259 3.21 21.45 -17.32
CA PHE A 259 4.52 21.30 -17.98
C PHE A 259 5.63 22.04 -17.23
N ALA A 260 5.30 23.16 -16.58
CA ALA A 260 6.22 23.90 -15.72
C ALA A 260 6.77 23.03 -14.56
N ASN A 261 6.00 22.05 -14.08
CA ASN A 261 6.44 21.10 -13.05
C ASN A 261 7.33 19.98 -13.61
N ASN A 262 7.45 19.89 -14.94
CA ASN A 262 8.15 18.84 -15.68
C ASN A 262 9.18 19.45 -16.66
N ASN A 263 9.99 20.40 -16.17
CA ASN A 263 11.02 21.08 -16.95
C ASN A 263 10.49 21.74 -18.24
N ASN A 264 9.28 22.33 -18.17
CA ASN A 264 8.57 22.96 -19.29
C ASN A 264 8.31 22.00 -20.47
N THR A 265 8.09 20.71 -20.18
CA THR A 265 7.80 19.70 -21.22
C THR A 265 6.59 18.83 -20.87
N PRO A 266 5.78 18.41 -21.88
CA PRO A 266 4.77 17.37 -21.70
C PRO A 266 5.43 16.00 -21.51
N ILE A 267 4.67 15.04 -20.98
CA ILE A 267 5.02 13.63 -21.12
C ILE A 267 4.78 13.22 -22.57
N LYS A 268 5.79 12.59 -23.19
CA LYS A 268 5.75 12.16 -24.59
C LYS A 268 5.63 10.66 -24.79
N ALA A 269 6.13 9.85 -23.85
CA ALA A 269 6.10 8.40 -23.95
C ALA A 269 5.64 7.78 -22.64
N LEU A 270 4.94 6.64 -22.74
CA LEU A 270 4.54 5.83 -21.60
C LEU A 270 4.93 4.37 -21.85
N VAL A 271 5.67 3.78 -20.90
CA VAL A 271 5.97 2.35 -20.85
C VAL A 271 5.27 1.78 -19.63
N VAL A 272 4.39 0.81 -19.84
CA VAL A 272 3.57 0.16 -18.82
C VAL A 272 4.01 -1.29 -18.69
N ILE A 273 4.56 -1.64 -17.53
CA ILE A 273 5.07 -2.99 -17.24
C ILE A 273 4.17 -3.63 -16.18
N GLY A 274 3.40 -4.66 -16.57
CA GLY A 274 2.54 -5.45 -15.68
C GLY A 274 1.57 -4.62 -14.82
N ASN A 275 0.99 -3.55 -15.36
CA ASN A 275 0.14 -2.63 -14.59
C ASN A 275 -1.20 -2.31 -15.30
N GLY A 276 -2.30 -2.43 -14.56
CA GLY A 276 -3.64 -2.03 -15.01
C GLY A 276 -3.89 -0.54 -14.79
N ILE A 277 -3.49 0.32 -15.74
CA ILE A 277 -3.56 1.78 -15.60
C ILE A 277 -5.00 2.33 -15.66
N SER A 278 -5.97 1.52 -16.10
CA SER A 278 -7.42 1.76 -16.02
C SER A 278 -8.01 1.61 -14.61
N THR A 279 -7.24 1.14 -13.63
CA THR A 279 -7.72 1.04 -12.23
C THR A 279 -7.81 2.39 -11.50
N THR A 280 -7.32 3.47 -12.10
CA THR A 280 -7.42 4.83 -11.56
C THR A 280 -8.68 5.53 -12.04
N SER A 281 -9.20 6.50 -11.29
CA SER A 281 -10.37 7.28 -11.72
C SER A 281 -10.05 8.11 -12.96
N LEU A 282 -11.10 8.54 -13.69
CA LEU A 282 -11.02 9.34 -14.92
C LEU A 282 -10.43 8.56 -16.11
N LEU A 283 -11.01 7.38 -16.41
CA LEU A 283 -10.58 6.54 -17.53
C LEU A 283 -10.67 7.25 -18.90
N ASP A 284 -11.65 8.14 -19.07
CA ASP A 284 -11.79 9.02 -20.24
C ASP A 284 -10.53 9.88 -20.45
N LYS A 285 -9.97 10.44 -19.38
CA LYS A 285 -8.73 11.22 -19.40
C LYS A 285 -7.51 10.34 -19.64
N THR A 286 -7.50 9.12 -19.10
CA THR A 286 -6.46 8.14 -19.41
C THR A 286 -6.46 7.82 -20.91
N LYS A 287 -7.62 7.53 -21.51
CA LYS A 287 -7.75 7.32 -22.96
C LYS A 287 -7.26 8.54 -23.75
N ALA A 288 -7.74 9.73 -23.43
CA ALA A 288 -7.35 10.96 -24.12
C ALA A 288 -5.83 11.22 -24.04
N ALA A 289 -5.20 10.92 -22.90
CA ALA A 289 -3.76 11.04 -22.75
C ALA A 289 -3.02 10.00 -23.59
N LEU A 290 -3.46 8.74 -23.61
CA LEU A 290 -2.90 7.69 -24.47
C LEU A 290 -2.94 8.09 -25.95
N ASP A 291 -4.06 8.67 -26.40
CA ASP A 291 -4.23 9.10 -27.79
C ASP A 291 -3.29 10.25 -28.18
N LYS A 292 -2.81 11.05 -27.21
CA LYS A 292 -1.94 12.22 -27.44
C LYS A 292 -0.44 11.94 -27.29
N LEU A 293 -0.04 10.84 -26.65
CA LEU A 293 1.38 10.48 -26.49
C LEU A 293 2.06 10.23 -27.84
N ASP A 294 3.38 10.40 -27.91
CA ASP A 294 4.17 10.04 -29.10
C ASP A 294 4.39 8.52 -29.16
N LEU A 295 4.51 7.86 -27.99
CA LEU A 295 4.79 6.42 -27.88
C LEU A 295 4.06 5.80 -26.68
N VAL A 296 3.44 4.65 -26.89
CA VAL A 296 2.88 3.80 -25.84
C VAL A 296 3.40 2.37 -25.99
N VAL A 297 3.94 1.81 -24.91
CA VAL A 297 4.43 0.42 -24.86
C VAL A 297 3.81 -0.29 -23.67
N PHE A 298 3.20 -1.44 -23.91
CA PHE A 298 2.74 -2.36 -22.86
C PHE A 298 3.63 -3.60 -22.86
N ILE A 299 4.15 -3.97 -21.69
CA ILE A 299 4.91 -5.19 -21.42
C ILE A 299 4.09 -5.99 -20.42
N ASP A 300 3.44 -7.05 -20.87
CA ASP A 300 2.41 -7.76 -20.09
C ASP A 300 2.21 -9.18 -20.66
N PRO A 301 1.95 -10.20 -19.83
CA PRO A 301 1.57 -11.54 -20.31
C PRO A 301 0.19 -11.56 -20.99
N TYR A 302 -0.67 -10.57 -20.75
CA TYR A 302 -1.99 -10.45 -21.38
C TYR A 302 -2.16 -9.10 -22.07
N VAL A 303 -3.08 -9.00 -23.03
CA VAL A 303 -3.37 -7.73 -23.70
C VAL A 303 -3.92 -6.73 -22.69
N ASN A 304 -3.12 -5.69 -22.40
CA ASN A 304 -3.49 -4.66 -21.44
C ASN A 304 -4.82 -4.00 -21.82
N ASP A 305 -5.69 -3.80 -20.84
CA ASP A 305 -7.10 -3.51 -21.11
C ASP A 305 -7.35 -2.10 -21.66
N VAL A 306 -6.39 -1.18 -21.52
CA VAL A 306 -6.48 0.13 -22.18
C VAL A 306 -5.93 0.14 -23.60
N ALA A 307 -5.22 -0.90 -24.04
CA ALA A 307 -4.75 -1.00 -25.43
C ALA A 307 -5.91 -1.07 -26.43
N VAL A 308 -7.07 -1.58 -25.98
CA VAL A 308 -8.27 -1.66 -26.81
C VAL A 308 -9.16 -0.42 -26.72
N ILE A 309 -8.95 0.48 -25.75
CA ILE A 309 -9.76 1.71 -25.64
C ILE A 309 -9.13 2.88 -26.42
N THR A 310 -7.80 2.99 -26.48
CA THR A 310 -7.08 4.08 -27.17
C THR A 310 -7.31 4.05 -28.67
N ASP A 311 -7.48 5.19 -29.35
CA ASP A 311 -7.76 5.25 -30.80
C ASP A 311 -6.51 5.22 -31.68
N ARG A 312 -5.32 5.11 -31.07
CA ARG A 312 -4.03 5.02 -31.76
C ARG A 312 -4.02 3.97 -32.86
N LYS A 313 -3.35 4.30 -33.98
CA LYS A 313 -3.13 3.41 -35.12
C LYS A 313 -1.66 3.07 -35.35
N ASP A 314 -0.77 3.80 -34.70
CA ASP A 314 0.68 3.70 -34.79
C ASP A 314 1.32 3.93 -33.41
N ASN A 315 2.61 3.59 -33.29
CA ASN A 315 3.41 3.81 -32.08
C ASN A 315 2.75 3.32 -30.78
N LEU A 316 2.04 2.19 -30.90
CA LEU A 316 1.46 1.40 -29.81
C LEU A 316 2.03 -0.01 -29.92
N PHE A 317 2.82 -0.41 -28.93
CA PHE A 317 3.48 -1.71 -28.93
C PHE A 317 2.97 -2.57 -27.77
N LEU A 318 2.72 -3.84 -28.05
CA LEU A 318 2.45 -4.87 -27.05
C LEU A 318 3.63 -5.86 -27.11
N LEU A 319 4.40 -5.95 -26.03
CA LEU A 319 5.53 -6.85 -25.91
C LEU A 319 5.13 -8.02 -24.98
N PRO A 320 5.16 -9.27 -25.45
CA PRO A 320 4.72 -10.41 -24.66
C PRO A 320 5.72 -10.72 -23.54
N ALA A 321 5.30 -10.53 -22.29
CA ALA A 321 6.09 -10.86 -21.12
C ALA A 321 5.76 -12.27 -20.61
N ALA A 322 6.75 -12.93 -20.00
CA ALA A 322 6.54 -14.18 -19.29
C ALA A 322 5.68 -13.95 -18.04
N SER A 323 4.82 -14.90 -17.73
CA SER A 323 4.02 -14.98 -16.50
C SER A 323 4.87 -15.41 -15.30
N GLN A 324 4.27 -15.31 -14.11
CA GLN A 324 4.89 -15.76 -12.85
C GLN A 324 5.22 -17.26 -12.81
N MET A 325 4.58 -18.08 -13.64
CA MET A 325 4.85 -19.53 -13.74
C MET A 325 6.04 -19.82 -14.67
N GLU A 326 6.40 -18.84 -15.51
CA GLU A 326 7.44 -18.91 -16.52
C GLU A 326 8.75 -18.25 -16.07
N SER A 327 8.78 -17.63 -14.89
CA SER A 327 9.93 -16.95 -14.32
C SER A 327 10.34 -17.54 -12.96
N SER A 328 11.57 -17.28 -12.54
CA SER A 328 12.07 -17.54 -11.18
C SER A 328 12.32 -16.21 -10.46
N GLY A 329 12.32 -16.20 -9.12
CA GLY A 329 12.72 -15.02 -8.36
C GLY A 329 12.16 -14.95 -6.96
N SER A 330 12.37 -13.80 -6.31
CA SER A 330 11.84 -13.53 -4.97
C SER A 330 10.69 -12.52 -5.00
N VAL A 331 9.69 -12.74 -4.14
CA VAL A 331 8.54 -11.85 -3.96
C VAL A 331 8.28 -11.59 -2.48
N ALA A 332 7.84 -10.39 -2.13
CA ALA A 332 7.49 -10.05 -0.75
C ALA A 332 5.96 -10.09 -0.55
N ALA A 333 5.53 -10.97 0.35
CA ALA A 333 4.12 -11.10 0.73
C ALA A 333 3.67 -9.97 1.68
N THR A 334 2.37 -9.93 1.96
CA THR A 334 1.75 -8.89 2.81
C THR A 334 2.42 -8.70 4.17
N ASN A 335 3.00 -9.76 4.73
CA ASN A 335 3.68 -9.78 6.03
C ASN A 335 5.17 -9.39 5.95
N ARG A 336 5.65 -8.86 4.82
CA ARG A 336 7.07 -8.53 4.55
C ARG A 336 8.00 -9.73 4.39
N GLY A 337 7.46 -10.95 4.39
CA GLY A 337 8.22 -12.17 4.15
C GLY A 337 8.56 -12.30 2.66
N TYR A 338 9.84 -12.38 2.34
CA TYR A 338 10.32 -12.69 1.00
C TYR A 338 10.29 -14.20 0.78
N GLN A 339 9.73 -14.63 -0.35
CA GLN A 339 9.60 -16.04 -0.71
C GLN A 339 10.21 -16.26 -2.09
N TRP A 340 10.96 -17.36 -2.23
CA TRP A 340 11.47 -17.78 -3.52
C TRP A 340 10.40 -18.54 -4.31
N ARG A 341 10.33 -18.29 -5.62
CA ARG A 341 9.54 -19.05 -6.58
C ARG A 341 10.48 -19.63 -7.64
N TYR A 342 10.30 -20.90 -7.94
CA TYR A 342 11.00 -21.56 -9.04
C TYR A 342 10.18 -21.46 -10.32
N GLN A 343 10.89 -21.39 -11.45
CA GLN A 343 10.27 -21.51 -12.76
C GLN A 343 9.60 -22.89 -12.89
N VAL A 344 8.31 -22.90 -13.23
CA VAL A 344 7.52 -24.12 -13.38
C VAL A 344 7.54 -24.61 -14.82
N MET A 345 7.53 -23.69 -15.77
CA MET A 345 7.61 -23.96 -17.20
C MET A 345 8.46 -22.90 -17.90
N LYS A 346 8.97 -23.17 -19.10
CA LYS A 346 9.68 -22.15 -19.89
C LYS A 346 8.68 -21.12 -20.44
N PRO A 347 9.12 -19.87 -20.68
CA PRO A 347 8.29 -18.88 -21.38
C PRO A 347 7.68 -19.46 -22.67
N MET A 348 6.37 -19.31 -22.83
CA MET A 348 5.62 -19.82 -23.97
C MET A 348 5.82 -18.93 -25.19
N PHE A 349 5.83 -19.56 -26.37
CA PHE A 349 5.92 -18.86 -27.66
C PHE A 349 7.15 -17.95 -27.72
N GLU A 350 6.94 -16.66 -27.96
CA GLU A 350 7.96 -15.61 -28.01
C GLU A 350 7.97 -14.76 -26.74
N CYS A 351 7.28 -15.18 -25.67
CA CYS A 351 7.28 -14.48 -24.39
C CYS A 351 8.70 -14.47 -23.82
N ARG A 352 9.08 -13.36 -23.22
CA ARG A 352 10.39 -13.17 -22.59
C ARG A 352 10.21 -12.72 -21.15
N GLU A 353 11.12 -13.11 -20.28
CA GLU A 353 11.11 -12.58 -18.91
C GLU A 353 11.37 -11.06 -18.94
N ASP A 354 10.79 -10.31 -17.99
CA ASP A 354 10.89 -8.85 -17.95
C ASP A 354 12.34 -8.35 -18.04
N HIS A 355 13.25 -9.02 -17.32
CA HIS A 355 14.67 -8.64 -17.29
C HIS A 355 15.34 -8.75 -18.66
N GLU A 356 14.98 -9.73 -19.49
CA GLU A 356 15.54 -9.88 -20.83
C GLU A 356 15.11 -8.74 -21.74
N ILE A 357 13.83 -8.35 -21.65
CA ILE A 357 13.27 -7.21 -22.39
C ILE A 357 13.99 -5.92 -21.98
N LEU A 358 14.18 -5.71 -20.67
CA LEU A 358 14.88 -4.54 -20.14
C LEU A 358 16.38 -4.53 -20.49
N PHE A 359 17.06 -5.69 -20.50
CA PHE A 359 18.45 -5.78 -20.92
C PHE A 359 18.64 -5.52 -22.42
N ASP A 360 17.72 -5.96 -23.28
CA ASP A 360 17.75 -5.63 -24.71
C ASP A 360 17.49 -4.13 -24.93
N LEU A 361 16.55 -3.55 -24.18
CA LEU A 361 16.32 -2.10 -24.22
C LEU A 361 17.57 -1.32 -23.79
N ALA A 362 18.21 -1.71 -22.67
CA ALA A 362 19.44 -1.08 -22.21
C ALA A 362 20.59 -1.23 -23.23
N GLN A 363 20.66 -2.35 -23.95
CA GLN A 363 21.63 -2.56 -25.03
C GLN A 363 21.41 -1.56 -26.17
N ARG A 364 20.16 -1.42 -26.62
CA ARG A 364 19.78 -0.52 -27.72
C ARG A 364 19.97 0.95 -27.36
N LEU A 365 19.85 1.29 -26.07
CA LEU A 365 20.09 2.62 -25.54
C LEU A 365 21.57 2.86 -25.14
N GLY A 366 22.44 1.84 -25.25
CA GLY A 366 23.87 1.97 -25.05
C GLY A 366 24.35 2.06 -23.59
N PHE A 367 23.60 1.52 -22.62
CA PHE A 367 23.99 1.53 -21.20
C PHE A 367 23.89 0.16 -20.50
N LYS A 368 23.84 -0.95 -21.26
CA LYS A 368 23.71 -2.29 -20.69
C LYS A 368 24.85 -2.66 -19.76
N GLU A 369 26.07 -2.24 -20.06
CA GLU A 369 27.24 -2.52 -19.21
C GLU A 369 27.07 -1.92 -17.82
N GLU A 370 26.68 -0.64 -17.72
CA GLU A 370 26.37 0.00 -16.45
C GLU A 370 25.17 -0.65 -15.75
N PHE A 371 24.14 -1.06 -16.52
CA PHE A 371 22.94 -1.68 -15.96
C PHE A 371 23.18 -3.07 -15.35
N GLN A 372 24.21 -3.80 -15.81
CA GLN A 372 24.55 -5.15 -15.32
C GLN A 372 25.81 -5.20 -14.45
N LYS A 373 26.47 -4.05 -14.24
CA LYS A 373 27.84 -3.99 -13.69
C LYS A 373 27.98 -4.65 -12.32
N SER A 374 27.07 -4.32 -11.41
CA SER A 374 27.02 -4.90 -10.06
C SER A 374 26.78 -6.41 -10.07
N LEU A 375 25.96 -6.93 -11.00
CA LEU A 375 25.69 -8.37 -11.12
C LEU A 375 26.97 -9.14 -11.49
N TYR A 376 27.73 -8.66 -12.48
CA TYR A 376 29.02 -9.24 -12.83
C TYR A 376 30.06 -9.08 -11.72
N ASN A 377 30.04 -7.97 -10.99
CA ASN A 377 30.92 -7.77 -9.83
C ASN A 377 30.62 -8.75 -8.69
N ILE A 378 29.34 -9.06 -8.45
CA ILE A 378 28.93 -10.10 -7.49
C ILE A 378 29.44 -11.46 -7.97
N ALA A 379 29.22 -11.82 -9.23
CA ALA A 379 29.72 -13.06 -9.81
C ALA A 379 31.24 -13.21 -9.67
N LYS A 380 32.00 -12.15 -10.00
CA LYS A 380 33.46 -12.12 -9.91
C LYS A 380 33.96 -12.32 -8.48
N LYS A 381 33.28 -11.73 -7.48
CA LYS A 381 33.63 -11.91 -6.05
C LYS A 381 33.44 -13.37 -5.60
N GLU A 382 32.54 -14.10 -6.24
CA GLU A 382 32.33 -15.54 -6.01
C GLU A 382 33.19 -16.45 -6.93
N GLY A 383 34.10 -15.87 -7.72
CA GLY A 383 34.96 -16.62 -8.63
C GLY A 383 34.27 -17.09 -9.92
N ARG A 384 33.09 -16.56 -10.25
CA ARG A 384 32.36 -16.84 -11.49
C ARG A 384 32.65 -15.80 -12.57
N LYS A 385 32.61 -16.22 -13.83
CA LYS A 385 32.75 -15.33 -15.00
C LYS A 385 31.44 -14.58 -15.29
N ASP A 386 30.33 -15.30 -15.25
CA ASP A 386 29.00 -14.79 -15.61
C ASP A 386 28.10 -14.75 -14.37
N PHE A 387 27.20 -13.75 -14.33
CA PHE A 387 26.18 -13.67 -13.30
C PHE A 387 25.06 -14.69 -13.53
N ILE A 388 24.36 -15.06 -12.46
CA ILE A 388 23.22 -15.97 -12.47
C ILE A 388 21.98 -15.16 -12.14
N TRP A 389 21.07 -15.04 -13.12
CA TRP A 389 19.76 -14.46 -12.89
C TRP A 389 18.79 -15.50 -12.32
N PRO A 390 17.93 -15.18 -11.35
CA PRO A 390 17.80 -13.92 -10.58
C PRO A 390 18.60 -13.89 -9.26
N ASP A 391 19.47 -14.87 -9.02
CA ASP A 391 20.25 -15.01 -7.79
C ASP A 391 21.10 -13.77 -7.47
N ASP A 392 21.89 -13.31 -8.43
CA ASP A 392 22.80 -12.17 -8.24
C ASP A 392 22.05 -10.85 -8.06
N ALA A 393 20.89 -10.70 -8.70
CA ALA A 393 20.00 -9.54 -8.49
C ALA A 393 19.40 -9.53 -7.08
N THR A 394 19.06 -10.70 -6.55
CA THR A 394 18.60 -10.84 -5.15
C THR A 394 19.72 -10.49 -4.17
N THR A 395 20.96 -10.88 -4.48
CA THR A 395 22.14 -10.51 -3.70
C THR A 395 22.41 -9.01 -3.73
N GLU A 396 22.32 -8.36 -4.90
CA GLU A 396 22.43 -6.91 -5.03
C GLU A 396 21.38 -6.18 -4.19
N MET A 397 20.12 -6.63 -4.25
CA MET A 397 19.02 -6.11 -3.46
C MET A 397 19.32 -6.21 -1.95
N ALA A 398 19.75 -7.38 -1.46
CA ALA A 398 20.07 -7.60 -0.05
C ALA A 398 21.24 -6.71 0.44
N GLN A 399 22.22 -6.43 -0.44
CA GLN A 399 23.38 -5.60 -0.12
C GLN A 399 23.05 -4.10 -0.08
N SER A 400 22.23 -3.63 -1.03
CA SER A 400 21.91 -2.21 -1.21
C SER A 400 20.74 -1.74 -0.34
N ILE A 401 19.73 -2.57 -0.09
CA ILE A 401 18.53 -2.17 0.66
C ILE A 401 18.76 -2.34 2.18
N ARG A 402 19.34 -1.31 2.81
CA ARG A 402 19.75 -1.33 4.22
C ARG A 402 18.80 -0.66 5.19
N SER A 403 18.07 0.36 4.75
CA SER A 403 17.11 1.13 5.55
C SER A 403 16.02 0.26 6.21
N ILE A 404 15.60 -0.82 5.57
CA ILE A 404 14.62 -1.79 6.06
C ILE A 404 15.25 -3.13 6.48
N GLY A 405 16.58 -3.25 6.37
CA GLY A 405 17.32 -4.39 6.86
C GLY A 405 17.15 -5.65 6.01
N LEU A 406 17.44 -5.64 4.69
CA LEU A 406 17.34 -6.85 3.85
C LEU A 406 18.61 -7.72 3.82
N GLN A 407 19.62 -7.42 4.64
CA GLN A 407 20.96 -8.02 4.55
C GLN A 407 20.97 -9.52 4.77
N GLY A 408 19.98 -10.06 5.47
CA GLY A 408 19.80 -11.50 5.65
C GLY A 408 19.05 -12.21 4.53
N MET A 409 18.54 -11.53 3.50
CA MET A 409 17.66 -12.11 2.48
C MET A 409 18.40 -12.57 1.22
N SER A 410 19.48 -13.34 1.38
CA SER A 410 20.20 -13.88 0.21
C SER A 410 19.36 -14.89 -0.57
N ALA A 411 19.60 -15.01 -1.88
CA ALA A 411 18.93 -16.00 -2.73
C ALA A 411 19.04 -17.42 -2.14
N LYS A 412 20.22 -17.77 -1.62
CA LYS A 412 20.48 -19.05 -0.95
C LYS A 412 19.51 -19.30 0.22
N ARG A 413 19.36 -18.33 1.14
CA ARG A 413 18.47 -18.50 2.30
C ARG A 413 17.00 -18.56 1.89
N LEU A 414 16.60 -17.77 0.91
CA LEU A 414 15.22 -17.78 0.42
C LEU A 414 14.87 -19.11 -0.28
N LYS A 415 15.79 -19.68 -1.06
CA LYS A 415 15.67 -21.02 -1.66
C LYS A 415 15.62 -22.10 -0.58
N GLU A 416 16.52 -22.04 0.40
CA GLU A 416 16.54 -22.98 1.53
C GLU A 416 15.21 -22.96 2.32
N HIS A 417 14.62 -21.78 2.54
CA HIS A 417 13.28 -21.65 3.13
C HIS A 417 12.19 -22.25 2.24
N CYS A 418 12.25 -22.04 0.91
CA CYS A 418 11.31 -22.62 -0.05
C CYS A 418 11.35 -24.15 -0.01
N ASP A 419 12.55 -24.73 -0.09
CA ASP A 419 12.78 -26.17 -0.13
C ASP A 419 12.39 -26.85 1.21
N ASN A 420 12.47 -26.10 2.32
CA ASN A 420 12.19 -26.59 3.68
C ASN A 420 10.94 -25.96 4.33
N TRP A 421 10.01 -25.42 3.54
CA TRP A 421 8.79 -24.77 4.04
C TRP A 421 7.96 -25.63 5.02
N HIS A 422 8.00 -26.96 4.88
CA HIS A 422 7.37 -27.92 5.79
C HIS A 422 7.97 -27.95 7.20
N MET A 423 9.17 -27.38 7.39
CA MET A 423 9.84 -27.27 8.69
C MET A 423 9.49 -26.00 9.45
N PHE A 424 8.54 -25.19 8.97
CA PHE A 424 8.07 -23.99 9.66
C PHE A 424 6.66 -24.15 10.20
N ASP A 425 6.42 -23.64 11.39
CA ASP A 425 5.08 -23.62 11.96
C ASP A 425 4.17 -22.63 11.21
N LYS A 426 3.01 -23.10 10.75
CA LYS A 426 2.07 -22.30 9.95
C LYS A 426 1.40 -21.14 10.69
N VAL A 427 1.48 -21.11 12.03
CA VAL A 427 0.84 -20.06 12.85
C VAL A 427 1.85 -19.00 13.24
N THR A 428 3.00 -19.40 13.77
CA THR A 428 4.06 -18.54 14.32
C THR A 428 5.17 -18.22 13.31
N LEU A 429 5.22 -18.94 12.18
CA LEU A 429 6.31 -18.94 11.20
C LEU A 429 7.65 -19.46 11.74
N ALA A 430 7.73 -19.95 12.97
CA ALA A 430 8.98 -20.37 13.58
C ALA A 430 9.50 -21.66 12.94
N GLY A 431 10.79 -21.67 12.59
CA GLY A 431 11.45 -22.83 12.02
C GLY A 431 11.81 -23.89 13.06
N MET A 432 11.79 -25.15 12.62
CA MET A 432 12.11 -26.35 13.37
C MET A 432 13.31 -27.05 12.74
N GLY A 433 13.99 -27.92 13.50
CA GLY A 433 15.12 -28.70 12.99
C GLY A 433 16.22 -27.80 12.39
N PRO A 434 16.69 -28.06 11.16
CA PRO A 434 17.65 -27.21 10.45
C PRO A 434 17.24 -25.73 10.30
N MET A 435 15.93 -25.44 10.29
CA MET A 435 15.39 -24.07 10.18
C MET A 435 15.24 -23.37 11.53
N LYS A 436 15.69 -24.00 12.63
CA LYS A 436 15.59 -23.43 13.99
C LYS A 436 16.25 -22.04 14.04
N ASN A 437 15.62 -21.13 14.79
CA ASN A 437 16.02 -19.73 14.91
C ASN A 437 15.88 -18.93 13.61
N GLN A 438 14.94 -19.30 12.74
CA GLN A 438 14.53 -18.52 11.59
C GLN A 438 13.00 -18.43 11.53
N TYR A 439 12.47 -17.36 10.95
CA TYR A 439 11.06 -17.26 10.60
C TYR A 439 10.88 -17.43 9.10
N TYR A 440 9.84 -18.17 8.68
CA TYR A 440 9.58 -18.41 7.26
C TYR A 440 9.49 -17.10 6.48
N GLY A 441 10.17 -17.07 5.32
CA GLY A 441 10.33 -15.88 4.48
C GLY A 441 11.11 -14.69 5.09
N LEU A 442 11.78 -14.86 6.22
CA LEU A 442 12.67 -13.86 6.82
C LEU A 442 12.08 -12.43 6.94
N PRO A 443 10.85 -12.22 7.45
CA PRO A 443 10.14 -10.94 7.32
C PRO A 443 11.00 -9.74 7.74
N TRP A 444 11.13 -8.71 6.89
CA TRP A 444 12.08 -7.63 7.21
C TRP A 444 11.58 -6.75 8.37
N PRO A 445 12.46 -6.27 9.27
CA PRO A 445 13.92 -6.33 9.14
C PRO A 445 14.54 -7.71 9.41
N CYS A 446 15.52 -8.05 8.57
CA CYS A 446 16.42 -9.18 8.68
C CYS A 446 17.87 -8.67 8.54
N TRP A 447 18.40 -8.13 9.64
CA TRP A 447 19.61 -7.31 9.68
C TRP A 447 20.92 -7.99 9.25
N SER A 448 20.95 -9.31 9.25
CA SER A 448 22.12 -10.08 8.82
C SER A 448 21.73 -11.55 8.55
N GLU A 449 22.70 -12.32 8.04
CA GLU A 449 22.55 -13.76 7.82
C GLU A 449 22.25 -14.54 9.12
N LYS A 450 22.59 -13.99 10.28
CA LYS A 450 22.32 -14.58 11.59
C LYS A 450 20.99 -14.14 12.20
N HIS A 451 20.34 -13.14 11.61
CA HIS A 451 19.07 -12.62 12.10
C HIS A 451 17.92 -13.52 11.61
N PRO A 452 16.93 -13.83 12.47
CA PRO A 452 15.83 -14.75 12.13
C PRO A 452 14.77 -14.14 11.19
N GLY A 453 14.75 -12.82 11.06
CA GLY A 453 13.62 -12.05 10.56
C GLY A 453 12.72 -11.57 11.69
N THR A 454 11.81 -10.66 11.39
CA THR A 454 10.97 -9.94 12.36
C THR A 454 9.48 -10.11 12.02
N PRO A 455 8.84 -11.20 12.47
CA PRO A 455 7.44 -11.48 12.12
C PRO A 455 6.47 -10.46 12.73
N VAL A 456 6.73 -9.99 13.95
CA VAL A 456 5.91 -8.99 14.66
C VAL A 456 6.73 -7.73 14.91
N MET A 457 6.44 -6.68 14.15
CA MET A 457 7.11 -5.39 14.28
C MET A 457 6.82 -4.76 15.64
N TYR A 458 7.85 -4.08 16.16
CA TYR A 458 7.80 -3.31 17.41
C TYR A 458 7.55 -4.15 18.67
N ASN A 459 7.76 -5.47 18.60
CA ASN A 459 7.78 -6.34 19.76
C ASN A 459 9.07 -6.08 20.57
N ASP A 460 8.95 -5.32 21.65
CA ASP A 460 10.04 -4.96 22.54
C ASP A 460 10.17 -5.90 23.75
N SER A 461 9.49 -7.05 23.72
CA SER A 461 9.51 -8.06 24.79
C SER A 461 10.46 -9.22 24.53
N ILE A 462 11.02 -9.33 23.32
CA ILE A 462 12.02 -10.34 22.96
C ILE A 462 13.32 -9.67 22.46
N PRO A 463 14.47 -10.36 22.53
CA PRO A 463 15.74 -9.83 22.04
C PRO A 463 15.72 -9.49 20.55
N VAL A 464 16.55 -8.54 20.12
CA VAL A 464 16.69 -8.18 18.69
C VAL A 464 17.09 -9.38 17.86
N MET A 465 18.03 -10.20 18.34
CA MET A 465 18.44 -11.44 17.68
C MET A 465 17.39 -12.56 17.66
N GLN A 466 16.18 -12.32 18.18
CA GLN A 466 15.01 -13.19 18.08
C GLN A 466 13.87 -12.54 17.28
N GLY A 467 14.14 -11.42 16.60
CA GLY A 467 13.14 -10.65 15.84
C GLY A 467 12.45 -9.54 16.64
N GLY A 468 12.97 -9.20 17.83
CA GLY A 468 12.46 -8.08 18.63
C GLY A 468 12.95 -6.72 18.16
N MET A 469 12.18 -5.66 18.43
CA MET A 469 12.56 -4.29 18.04
C MET A 469 11.74 -3.21 18.77
N GLY A 470 12.30 -2.01 18.89
CA GLY A 470 11.58 -0.80 19.35
C GLY A 470 11.01 0.02 18.20
N PHE A 471 10.41 1.20 18.43
CA PHE A 471 10.03 2.08 17.32
C PHE A 471 11.25 2.75 16.70
N ARG A 472 11.16 3.08 15.41
CA ARG A 472 12.26 3.70 14.67
C ARG A 472 12.44 5.16 15.04
N VAL A 473 13.69 5.60 15.20
CA VAL A 473 14.04 7.02 15.43
C VAL A 473 14.16 7.73 14.08
N ASN A 474 13.04 7.85 13.36
CA ASN A 474 13.02 8.39 12.00
C ASN A 474 12.89 9.92 11.94
N TRP A 475 12.45 10.55 13.03
CA TRP A 475 12.07 11.97 13.07
C TRP A 475 13.00 12.81 13.95
N GLY A 476 14.22 12.30 14.16
CA GLY A 476 15.15 12.83 15.16
C GLY A 476 14.86 12.33 16.58
N ILE A 477 15.72 12.76 17.52
CA ILE A 477 15.64 12.38 18.93
C ILE A 477 14.80 13.34 19.78
N LYS A 478 14.41 14.49 19.22
CA LYS A 478 13.57 15.50 19.86
C LYS A 478 12.48 15.95 18.90
N ALA A 479 11.28 16.15 19.41
CA ALA A 479 10.19 16.81 18.70
C ALA A 479 10.42 18.34 18.63
N PRO A 480 9.69 19.08 17.78
CA PRO A 480 9.83 20.53 17.66
C PRO A 480 9.59 21.32 18.96
N ASP A 481 8.81 20.76 19.89
CA ASP A 481 8.57 21.31 21.23
C ASP A 481 9.69 21.01 22.25
N GLY A 482 10.75 20.31 21.81
CA GLY A 482 11.87 19.88 22.65
C GLY A 482 11.68 18.52 23.34
N THR A 483 10.50 17.90 23.23
CA THR A 483 10.18 16.62 23.88
C THR A 483 11.10 15.51 23.38
N ASN A 484 11.68 14.73 24.30
CA ASN A 484 12.51 13.58 23.96
C ASN A 484 11.69 12.46 23.30
N LEU A 485 12.12 12.01 22.12
CA LEU A 485 11.50 10.95 21.32
C LEU A 485 12.16 9.58 21.50
N LEU A 486 13.18 9.47 22.36
CA LEU A 486 13.75 8.18 22.73
C LEU A 486 12.85 7.44 23.73
N SER A 487 12.77 6.12 23.58
CA SER A 487 12.02 5.28 24.51
C SER A 487 12.73 5.22 25.88
N PRO A 488 12.04 5.30 27.02
CA PRO A 488 12.62 5.01 28.32
C PRO A 488 12.81 3.50 28.53
N ARG A 489 12.29 2.65 27.62
CA ARG A 489 12.39 1.19 27.73
C ARG A 489 13.70 0.67 27.15
N ARG A 490 14.23 -0.35 27.82
CA ARG A 490 15.36 -1.15 27.37
C ARG A 490 14.85 -2.35 26.58
N LEU A 491 15.44 -2.61 25.41
CA LEU A 491 15.20 -3.85 24.67
C LEU A 491 15.89 -5.03 25.39
N PRO A 492 15.30 -6.24 25.41
CA PRO A 492 15.95 -7.40 26.03
C PRO A 492 17.34 -7.67 25.46
N GLY A 493 18.32 -7.81 26.35
CA GLY A 493 19.74 -7.97 26.00
C GLY A 493 20.53 -6.66 25.85
N SER A 494 19.86 -5.50 25.77
CA SER A 494 20.54 -4.19 25.74
C SER A 494 20.99 -3.73 27.13
N LYS A 495 22.08 -2.97 27.19
CA LYS A 495 22.54 -2.27 28.42
C LYS A 495 21.96 -0.87 28.59
N ILE A 496 21.36 -0.31 27.55
CA ILE A 496 20.85 1.07 27.51
C ILE A 496 19.35 1.11 27.17
N THR A 497 18.71 2.25 27.45
CA THR A 497 17.32 2.51 27.06
C THR A 497 17.26 2.96 25.59
N GLY A 498 16.31 3.82 25.24
CA GLY A 498 16.20 4.41 23.91
C GLY A 498 17.51 5.06 23.45
N HIS A 499 17.79 4.89 22.16
CA HIS A 499 19.04 5.31 21.55
C HIS A 499 18.80 5.76 20.10
N PRO A 500 19.64 6.65 19.54
CA PRO A 500 19.52 7.08 18.15
C PRO A 500 19.83 5.92 17.19
N ALA A 501 19.52 6.14 15.90
CA ALA A 501 20.02 5.28 14.84
C ALA A 501 21.56 5.23 14.86
N ILE A 502 22.11 4.04 14.58
CA ILE A 502 23.56 3.81 14.67
C ILE A 502 24.27 4.43 13.46
N THR A 503 25.29 5.22 13.75
CA THR A 503 26.19 5.82 12.75
C THR A 503 27.64 5.59 13.14
N ALA A 504 28.56 5.75 12.18
CA ALA A 504 29.99 5.66 12.45
C ALA A 504 30.44 6.66 13.53
N GLU A 505 29.80 7.83 13.58
CA GLU A 505 30.14 8.91 14.50
C GLU A 505 29.67 8.64 15.94
N ASN A 506 28.57 7.89 16.12
CA ASN A 506 27.99 7.68 17.44
C ASN A 506 28.22 6.28 18.02
N ILE A 507 28.65 5.30 17.22
CA ILE A 507 28.64 3.90 17.65
C ILE A 507 29.51 3.63 18.89
N GLU A 508 30.71 4.20 18.97
CA GLU A 508 31.61 4.00 20.11
C GLU A 508 31.00 4.55 21.41
N SER A 509 30.33 5.70 21.36
CA SER A 509 29.69 6.31 22.53
C SER A 509 28.38 5.64 22.92
N VAL A 510 27.56 5.23 21.94
CA VAL A 510 26.28 4.56 22.20
C VAL A 510 26.50 3.14 22.74
N LEU A 511 27.45 2.38 22.18
CA LEU A 511 27.68 0.99 22.57
C LEU A 511 28.73 0.85 23.69
N GLY A 512 29.52 1.89 23.96
CA GLY A 512 30.64 1.81 24.91
C GLY A 512 31.76 0.87 24.43
N ILE A 513 32.05 0.89 23.13
CA ILE A 513 33.07 0.06 22.47
C ILE A 513 34.14 0.93 21.82
N LYS A 514 35.25 0.31 21.39
CA LYS A 514 36.21 0.91 20.46
C LYS A 514 36.25 0.10 19.17
N LEU A 515 36.09 0.77 18.05
CA LEU A 515 36.32 0.20 16.73
C LEU A 515 37.82 0.14 16.46
N THR A 516 38.26 -0.91 15.76
CA THR A 516 39.61 -0.96 15.20
C THR A 516 39.79 0.10 14.11
N GLU A 517 41.02 0.50 13.81
CA GLU A 517 41.28 1.50 12.76
C GLU A 517 40.77 1.05 11.37
N LYS A 518 40.84 -0.26 11.10
CA LYS A 518 40.25 -0.85 9.88
C LYS A 518 38.73 -0.70 9.86
N GLU A 519 38.06 -1.01 10.98
CA GLU A 519 36.60 -0.83 11.10
C GLU A 519 36.21 0.64 10.94
N LYS A 520 36.88 1.57 11.64
CA LYS A 520 36.63 3.02 11.53
C LYS A 520 36.74 3.51 10.09
N THR A 521 37.81 3.11 9.40
CA THR A 521 38.02 3.45 7.99
C THR A 521 36.88 2.91 7.11
N SER A 522 36.42 1.68 7.36
CA SER A 522 35.38 1.03 6.56
C SER A 522 33.97 1.62 6.73
N VAL A 523 33.70 2.30 7.86
CA VAL A 523 32.38 2.86 8.16
C VAL A 523 32.32 4.38 8.11
N LYS A 524 33.46 5.06 7.93
CA LYS A 524 33.57 6.53 8.01
C LYS A 524 32.50 7.25 7.17
N GLY A 525 31.75 8.16 7.79
CA GLY A 525 30.72 8.96 7.13
C GLY A 525 29.45 8.18 6.74
N THR A 526 29.26 6.99 7.30
CA THR A 526 28.12 6.13 7.00
C THR A 526 27.23 5.87 8.21
N SER A 527 26.00 5.46 7.94
CA SER A 527 25.03 5.00 8.94
C SER A 527 24.68 3.53 8.70
N PHE A 528 23.91 2.94 9.61
CA PHE A 528 23.32 1.61 9.41
C PHE A 528 22.63 1.46 8.03
N SER A 529 22.04 2.54 7.51
CA SER A 529 21.33 2.56 6.23
C SER A 529 22.17 3.04 5.04
N THR A 530 23.35 3.64 5.22
CA THR A 530 24.11 4.18 4.08
C THR A 530 25.47 3.52 3.86
N GLY A 531 25.90 2.65 4.77
CA GLY A 531 27.18 1.95 4.65
C GLY A 531 27.21 0.88 3.55
N THR A 532 28.42 0.45 3.18
CA THR A 532 28.70 -0.65 2.24
C THR A 532 29.11 -1.95 2.94
N THR A 533 29.32 -1.90 4.27
CA THR A 533 29.67 -3.06 5.11
C THR A 533 28.61 -3.29 6.19
N ASN A 534 28.56 -4.47 6.80
CA ASN A 534 27.61 -4.76 7.88
C ASN A 534 28.16 -4.46 9.29
N ILE A 535 29.32 -3.81 9.42
CA ILE A 535 30.02 -3.62 10.69
C ILE A 535 29.14 -2.90 11.72
N LEU A 536 28.55 -1.76 11.35
CA LEU A 536 27.70 -0.99 12.27
C LEU A 536 26.49 -1.80 12.78
N VAL A 537 25.88 -2.55 11.87
CA VAL A 537 24.72 -3.41 12.16
C VAL A 537 25.12 -4.55 13.08
N GLU A 538 26.18 -5.30 12.76
CA GLU A 538 26.65 -6.44 13.58
C GLU A 538 27.02 -6.01 15.01
N LYS A 539 27.72 -4.88 15.17
CA LYS A 539 28.05 -4.35 16.50
C LYS A 539 26.80 -3.96 17.28
N ALA A 540 25.81 -3.35 16.63
CA ALA A 540 24.53 -3.02 17.26
C ALA A 540 23.79 -4.28 17.72
N LEU A 541 23.71 -5.30 16.87
CA LEU A 541 23.07 -6.59 17.18
C LEU A 541 23.77 -7.29 18.35
N GLN A 542 25.11 -7.30 18.39
CA GLN A 542 25.90 -7.85 19.51
C GLN A 542 25.63 -7.13 20.84
N ALA A 543 25.34 -5.83 20.80
CA ALA A 543 24.97 -5.04 21.96
C ALA A 543 23.47 -5.14 22.34
N GLY A 544 22.69 -5.97 21.64
CA GLY A 544 21.24 -6.10 21.84
C GLY A 544 20.44 -4.88 21.37
N LEU A 545 21.02 -4.06 20.48
CA LEU A 545 20.43 -2.83 19.97
C LEU A 545 19.83 -3.03 18.57
N CYS A 546 18.75 -2.30 18.28
CA CYS A 546 18.17 -2.28 16.95
C CYS A 546 18.90 -1.23 16.10
N PRO A 547 19.44 -1.56 14.90
CA PRO A 547 20.29 -0.63 14.13
C PRO A 547 19.69 0.76 13.87
N TYR A 548 18.36 0.84 13.67
CA TYR A 548 17.67 2.11 13.39
C TYR A 548 17.35 2.96 14.63
N GLY A 549 17.70 2.49 15.84
CA GLY A 549 17.36 3.15 17.10
C GLY A 549 16.23 2.50 17.89
N ASN A 550 15.91 3.10 19.04
CA ASN A 550 14.78 2.71 19.89
C ASN A 550 14.07 3.98 20.41
N GLY A 551 13.06 4.41 19.66
CA GLY A 551 12.30 5.64 19.91
C GLY A 551 10.85 5.42 20.32
N LYS A 552 10.07 6.50 20.23
CA LYS A 552 8.62 6.54 20.37
C LYS A 552 7.94 6.64 19.01
N ALA A 553 6.77 6.03 18.87
CA ALA A 553 5.87 6.33 17.76
C ALA A 553 5.35 7.78 17.89
N ARG A 554 5.07 8.45 16.77
CA ARG A 554 4.52 9.81 16.78
C ARG A 554 3.05 9.83 16.36
N MET A 555 2.23 10.61 17.04
CA MET A 555 0.84 10.87 16.65
C MET A 555 0.67 12.21 15.93
N ILE A 556 1.69 13.07 15.95
CA ILE A 556 1.71 14.39 15.30
C ILE A 556 2.76 14.37 14.18
N VAL A 557 2.36 14.81 12.98
CA VAL A 557 3.27 15.00 11.83
C VAL A 557 3.29 16.49 11.54
N TRP A 558 4.28 17.18 12.10
CA TRP A 558 4.32 18.65 12.14
C TRP A 558 4.50 19.32 10.77
N ASP A 559 4.97 18.57 9.75
CA ASP A 559 5.20 19.07 8.39
C ASP A 559 4.00 18.87 7.44
N TRP A 560 2.90 18.29 7.92
CA TRP A 560 1.69 18.07 7.12
C TRP A 560 0.65 19.16 7.35
N TYR A 561 -0.23 19.33 6.36
CA TYR A 561 -1.39 20.21 6.48
C TYR A 561 -2.28 19.77 7.66
N ASP A 562 -2.74 18.52 7.62
CA ASP A 562 -3.37 17.85 8.76
C ASP A 562 -2.29 17.19 9.63
N LYS A 563 -1.85 17.92 10.67
CA LYS A 563 -0.79 17.46 11.58
C LYS A 563 -1.21 16.22 12.37
N ILE A 564 -2.46 16.20 12.79
CA ILE A 564 -3.18 15.03 13.29
C ILE A 564 -4.28 14.68 12.29
N PRO A 565 -4.80 13.43 12.26
CA PRO A 565 -5.93 13.11 11.39
C PRO A 565 -7.13 14.02 11.70
N ILE A 566 -7.79 14.57 10.68
CA ILE A 566 -9.00 15.39 10.83
C ILE A 566 -10.08 14.82 9.90
N HIS A 567 -11.34 14.79 10.38
CA HIS A 567 -12.47 14.44 9.52
C HIS A 567 -12.72 15.56 8.51
N ARG A 568 -12.79 15.19 7.23
CA ARG A 568 -13.17 16.08 6.14
C ARG A 568 -14.09 15.32 5.22
N GLU A 569 -15.15 15.98 4.75
CA GLU A 569 -16.07 15.36 3.82
C GLU A 569 -15.39 15.06 2.47
N PRO A 570 -15.81 13.95 1.80
CA PRO A 570 -15.45 13.68 0.42
C PRO A 570 -15.72 14.86 -0.51
N LEU A 571 -14.99 14.94 -1.63
CA LEU A 571 -15.21 16.01 -2.61
C LEU A 571 -16.63 15.98 -3.15
N HIS A 572 -17.12 14.78 -3.43
CA HIS A 572 -18.47 14.48 -3.88
C HIS A 572 -19.23 13.80 -2.74
N SER A 573 -19.71 14.60 -1.78
CA SER A 573 -20.46 14.09 -0.63
C SER A 573 -21.97 14.12 -0.87
N TYR A 574 -22.66 13.07 -0.42
CA TYR A 574 -24.13 13.02 -0.39
C TYR A 574 -24.75 13.80 0.80
N ARG A 575 -23.91 14.44 1.62
CA ARG A 575 -24.26 15.29 2.77
C ARG A 575 -23.73 16.71 2.58
N PRO A 576 -24.34 17.52 1.70
CA PRO A 576 -23.91 18.90 1.46
C PRO A 576 -24.02 19.78 2.72
N ASP A 577 -24.84 19.41 3.70
CA ASP A 577 -24.87 20.04 5.02
C ASP A 577 -23.55 19.84 5.79
N LEU A 578 -22.91 18.67 5.66
CA LEU A 578 -21.66 18.36 6.34
C LEU A 578 -20.43 18.93 5.62
N THR A 579 -20.48 19.18 4.32
CA THR A 579 -19.33 19.79 3.59
C THR A 579 -19.06 21.22 4.04
N GLN A 580 -20.07 21.92 4.57
CA GLN A 580 -19.91 23.25 5.15
C GLN A 580 -19.21 23.19 6.51
N LYS A 581 -19.53 22.20 7.34
CA LYS A 581 -18.99 22.03 8.70
C LYS A 581 -17.60 21.36 8.70
N TYR A 582 -17.40 20.41 7.80
CA TYR A 582 -16.17 19.61 7.66
C TYR A 582 -15.64 19.70 6.22
N PRO A 583 -15.21 20.89 5.77
CA PRO A 583 -14.76 21.08 4.39
C PRO A 583 -13.51 20.27 4.06
N THR A 584 -13.39 19.93 2.78
CA THR A 584 -12.18 19.31 2.24
C THR A 584 -10.96 20.24 2.29
N PHE A 585 -9.82 19.78 1.77
CA PHE A 585 -8.58 20.55 1.72
C PHE A 585 -8.64 21.76 0.78
N PRO A 586 -7.76 22.76 0.95
CA PRO A 586 -7.49 23.75 -0.10
C PRO A 586 -6.96 23.10 -1.38
N ASP A 587 -7.09 23.81 -2.50
CA ASP A 587 -6.46 23.40 -3.77
C ASP A 587 -4.94 23.31 -3.64
N LYS A 588 -4.32 22.32 -4.30
CA LYS A 588 -2.89 22.03 -4.17
C LYS A 588 -2.21 22.02 -5.53
N LYS A 589 -1.31 22.97 -5.76
CA LYS A 589 -0.45 23.00 -6.95
C LYS A 589 0.72 22.03 -6.82
N ASN A 590 1.21 21.53 -7.95
CA ASN A 590 2.41 20.68 -8.03
C ASN A 590 2.40 19.49 -7.04
N ASN A 591 1.26 18.80 -6.90
CA ASN A 591 1.17 17.56 -6.14
C ASN A 591 1.43 16.38 -7.08
N PHE A 592 2.59 15.74 -6.96
CA PHE A 592 3.06 14.75 -7.95
C PHE A 592 3.00 15.31 -9.37
N ARG A 593 3.59 16.51 -9.53
CA ARG A 593 3.65 17.31 -10.77
C ARG A 593 2.32 17.79 -11.35
N ALA A 594 1.18 17.48 -10.74
CA ALA A 594 -0.14 17.92 -11.17
C ALA A 594 -0.74 18.99 -10.24
N ASN A 595 -1.47 19.94 -10.80
CA ASN A 595 -2.33 20.85 -10.07
C ASN A 595 -3.66 20.17 -9.77
N LEU A 596 -3.96 19.95 -8.49
CA LEU A 596 -5.14 19.22 -8.04
C LEU A 596 -6.12 20.15 -7.32
N LYS A 597 -7.39 19.99 -7.63
CA LYS A 597 -8.50 20.74 -7.06
C LYS A 597 -9.09 19.98 -5.87
N TYR A 598 -9.50 20.70 -4.85
CA TYR A 598 -10.16 20.15 -3.67
C TYR A 598 -11.36 21.01 -3.34
N ILE A 599 -11.19 22.06 -2.52
CA ILE A 599 -12.29 22.94 -2.11
C ILE A 599 -12.99 23.60 -3.30
N SER A 600 -12.27 23.93 -4.38
CA SER A 600 -12.89 24.49 -5.59
C SER A 600 -13.81 23.50 -6.28
N ARG A 601 -13.45 22.20 -6.29
CA ARG A 601 -14.29 21.12 -6.83
C ARG A 601 -15.47 20.80 -5.91
N GLN A 602 -15.25 20.77 -4.59
CA GLN A 602 -16.32 20.50 -3.62
C GLN A 602 -17.40 21.58 -3.63
N LYS A 603 -17.02 22.85 -3.86
CA LYS A 603 -17.93 24.01 -3.89
C LYS A 603 -18.46 24.38 -5.28
N GLU A 604 -18.08 23.65 -6.31
CA GLU A 604 -18.47 23.96 -7.69
C GLU A 604 -19.99 24.02 -7.86
N LYS A 605 -20.71 23.09 -7.21
CA LYS A 605 -22.18 23.01 -7.20
C LYS A 605 -22.66 22.02 -6.12
N ASP A 606 -23.97 21.94 -5.92
CA ASP A 606 -24.57 20.86 -5.13
C ASP A 606 -24.60 19.55 -5.95
N TRP A 607 -23.54 18.76 -5.81
CA TRP A 607 -23.37 17.51 -6.54
C TRP A 607 -24.50 16.50 -6.31
N LYS A 608 -25.14 16.53 -5.14
CA LYS A 608 -26.21 15.58 -4.79
C LYS A 608 -27.47 15.78 -5.64
N GLN A 609 -27.77 17.01 -6.05
CA GLN A 609 -28.96 17.30 -6.87
C GLN A 609 -28.89 16.60 -8.23
N GLU A 610 -27.70 16.54 -8.82
CA GLU A 610 -27.48 15.89 -10.12
C GLU A 610 -27.10 14.41 -9.99
N TYR A 611 -26.49 14.01 -8.87
CA TYR A 611 -26.00 12.65 -8.63
C TYR A 611 -26.46 12.19 -7.23
N PRO A 612 -27.71 11.72 -7.08
CA PRO A 612 -28.33 11.54 -5.76
C PRO A 612 -27.88 10.28 -5.02
N LEU A 613 -27.18 9.35 -5.69
CA LEU A 613 -26.77 8.08 -5.12
C LEU A 613 -25.28 8.09 -4.78
N ASN A 614 -24.94 7.57 -3.59
CA ASN A 614 -23.57 7.31 -3.20
C ASN A 614 -23.03 6.06 -3.93
N MET A 615 -21.86 6.18 -4.53
CA MET A 615 -21.28 5.12 -5.35
C MET A 615 -20.13 4.44 -4.62
N LEU A 616 -20.29 3.15 -4.36
CA LEU A 616 -19.26 2.28 -3.80
C LEU A 616 -18.63 1.46 -4.91
N THR A 617 -17.32 1.21 -4.81
CA THR A 617 -16.64 0.28 -5.72
C THR A 617 -15.89 -0.79 -4.95
N GLY A 618 -15.80 -1.99 -5.50
CA GLY A 618 -15.05 -3.08 -4.88
C GLY A 618 -14.71 -4.20 -5.84
N ARG A 619 -14.23 -5.31 -5.28
CA ARG A 619 -13.78 -6.47 -6.06
C ARG A 619 -14.79 -7.60 -6.03
N LEU A 620 -14.63 -8.51 -6.98
CA LEU A 620 -15.24 -9.83 -7.00
C LEU A 620 -14.20 -10.89 -6.70
N VAL A 621 -14.64 -12.01 -6.10
CA VAL A 621 -13.72 -13.08 -5.66
C VAL A 621 -13.03 -13.78 -6.83
N ALA A 622 -13.69 -13.84 -8.01
CA ALA A 622 -13.16 -14.51 -9.19
C ALA A 622 -12.23 -13.64 -10.04
N HIS A 623 -12.11 -12.33 -9.74
CA HIS A 623 -11.34 -11.42 -10.58
C HIS A 623 -10.33 -10.57 -9.80
N MET A 624 -9.19 -10.29 -10.45
CA MET A 624 -8.08 -9.51 -9.90
C MET A 624 -7.74 -8.33 -10.82
N GLY A 625 -7.37 -7.18 -10.24
CA GLY A 625 -7.09 -5.96 -11.01
C GLY A 625 -8.28 -5.50 -11.86
N THR A 626 -8.02 -5.08 -13.11
CA THR A 626 -9.04 -4.84 -14.16
C THR A 626 -9.53 -6.12 -14.83
N GLY A 627 -9.14 -7.27 -14.29
CA GLY A 627 -9.51 -8.56 -14.80
C GLY A 627 -8.70 -9.02 -16.01
N THR A 628 -7.63 -8.33 -16.42
CA THR A 628 -6.85 -8.67 -17.63
C THR A 628 -6.47 -10.16 -17.72
N GLU A 629 -5.90 -10.71 -16.64
CA GLU A 629 -5.62 -12.14 -16.51
C GLU A 629 -6.93 -12.94 -16.28
N THR A 630 -7.70 -12.59 -15.25
CA THR A 630 -8.80 -13.46 -14.77
C THR A 630 -10.05 -13.47 -15.66
N ARG A 631 -10.30 -12.46 -16.50
CA ARG A 631 -11.35 -12.47 -17.53
C ARG A 631 -10.94 -13.30 -18.73
N SER A 632 -9.64 -13.52 -18.90
CA SER A 632 -9.07 -14.43 -19.90
C SER A 632 -9.00 -15.88 -19.40
N ALA A 633 -9.42 -16.15 -18.15
CA ALA A 633 -9.57 -17.48 -17.60
C ALA A 633 -11.03 -17.96 -17.67
N LYS A 634 -11.30 -18.95 -18.54
CA LYS A 634 -12.65 -19.47 -18.83
C LYS A 634 -13.50 -19.74 -17.59
N TYR A 635 -12.98 -20.50 -16.63
CA TYR A 635 -13.74 -20.91 -15.44
C TYR A 635 -13.96 -19.78 -14.42
N LEU A 636 -13.09 -18.77 -14.39
CA LEU A 636 -13.29 -17.60 -13.53
C LEU A 636 -14.33 -16.65 -14.16
N ALA A 637 -14.26 -16.46 -15.48
CA ALA A 637 -15.24 -15.72 -16.25
C ALA A 637 -16.64 -16.35 -16.19
N GLU A 638 -16.77 -17.68 -16.10
CA GLU A 638 -18.07 -18.35 -15.92
C GLU A 638 -18.78 -17.96 -14.62
N ILE A 639 -18.04 -17.65 -13.55
CA ILE A 639 -18.63 -17.24 -12.26
C ILE A 639 -19.18 -15.81 -12.32
N TYR A 640 -18.46 -14.91 -13.00
CA TYR A 640 -18.86 -13.52 -13.22
C TYR A 640 -18.48 -13.11 -14.66
N ASN A 641 -19.42 -13.22 -15.59
CA ASN A 641 -19.18 -12.95 -17.01
C ASN A 641 -19.60 -11.54 -17.46
N GLU A 642 -20.42 -10.86 -16.66
CA GLU A 642 -21.04 -9.58 -17.01
C GLU A 642 -20.90 -8.56 -15.87
N MET A 643 -20.71 -7.29 -16.26
CA MET A 643 -20.63 -6.17 -15.32
C MET A 643 -22.01 -5.74 -14.84
N PHE A 644 -22.14 -5.42 -13.55
CA PHE A 644 -23.42 -5.06 -12.93
C PHE A 644 -23.28 -3.93 -11.92
N VAL A 645 -24.41 -3.33 -11.55
CA VAL A 645 -24.56 -2.43 -10.41
C VAL A 645 -25.52 -3.05 -9.39
N GLU A 646 -25.07 -3.21 -8.15
CA GLU A 646 -25.97 -3.58 -7.05
C GLU A 646 -26.78 -2.36 -6.61
N ILE A 647 -28.11 -2.47 -6.62
CA ILE A 647 -29.05 -1.40 -6.26
C ILE A 647 -30.05 -1.97 -5.24
N HIS A 648 -30.39 -1.18 -4.21
CA HIS A 648 -31.46 -1.55 -3.28
C HIS A 648 -32.81 -1.64 -4.03
N PRO A 649 -33.65 -2.67 -3.81
CA PRO A 649 -34.90 -2.84 -4.55
C PRO A 649 -35.84 -1.63 -4.52
N ASN A 650 -36.01 -0.97 -3.37
CA ASN A 650 -36.85 0.24 -3.27
C ASN A 650 -36.32 1.37 -4.17
N THR A 651 -35.00 1.57 -4.19
CA THR A 651 -34.35 2.57 -5.06
C THR A 651 -34.52 2.20 -6.52
N ALA A 652 -34.30 0.93 -6.90
CA ALA A 652 -34.46 0.48 -8.27
C ALA A 652 -35.90 0.67 -8.78
N LEU A 653 -36.90 0.29 -7.97
CA LEU A 653 -38.31 0.46 -8.32
C LEU A 653 -38.71 1.94 -8.43
N SER A 654 -38.17 2.82 -7.57
CA SER A 654 -38.38 4.27 -7.68
C SER A 654 -37.82 4.87 -8.98
N LEU A 655 -36.82 4.21 -9.57
CA LEU A 655 -36.21 4.56 -10.85
C LEU A 655 -36.81 3.79 -12.04
N ASN A 656 -37.89 3.01 -11.83
CA ASN A 656 -38.51 2.14 -12.84
C ASN A 656 -37.54 1.10 -13.45
N VAL A 657 -36.61 0.59 -12.63
CA VAL A 657 -35.59 -0.41 -13.01
C VAL A 657 -35.94 -1.77 -12.38
N ASN A 658 -36.07 -2.80 -13.21
CA ASN A 658 -36.22 -4.19 -12.79
C ASN A 658 -34.87 -4.87 -12.60
N ASP A 659 -34.85 -5.97 -11.86
CA ASP A 659 -33.66 -6.81 -11.76
C ASP A 659 -33.26 -7.37 -13.14
N GLY A 660 -31.99 -7.23 -13.51
CA GLY A 660 -31.47 -7.64 -14.82
C GLY A 660 -31.68 -6.66 -15.97
N ASP A 661 -32.36 -5.53 -15.76
CA ASP A 661 -32.46 -4.46 -16.78
C ASP A 661 -31.07 -3.90 -17.11
N ASP A 662 -30.86 -3.50 -18.35
CA ASP A 662 -29.73 -2.66 -18.71
C ASP A 662 -29.95 -1.23 -18.19
N VAL A 663 -28.92 -0.66 -17.56
CA VAL A 663 -28.98 0.69 -17.00
C VAL A 663 -27.74 1.50 -17.36
N TRP A 664 -27.94 2.80 -17.58
CA TRP A 664 -26.87 3.77 -17.63
C TRP A 664 -26.54 4.25 -16.22
N VAL A 665 -25.28 4.11 -15.83
CA VAL A 665 -24.74 4.77 -14.63
C VAL A 665 -23.93 5.98 -15.08
N TYR A 666 -24.26 7.16 -14.57
CA TYR A 666 -23.59 8.41 -14.87
C TYR A 666 -22.71 8.84 -13.69
N GLY A 667 -21.44 9.16 -13.98
CA GLY A 667 -20.49 9.68 -13.00
C GLY A 667 -20.42 11.21 -12.97
N THR A 668 -19.83 11.77 -11.90
CA THR A 668 -19.69 13.22 -11.68
C THR A 668 -18.81 13.97 -12.70
N SER A 669 -18.20 13.24 -13.63
CA SER A 669 -17.33 13.79 -14.69
C SER A 669 -18.04 13.89 -16.04
N GLY A 670 -19.36 13.62 -16.10
CA GLY A 670 -20.13 13.61 -17.34
C GLY A 670 -19.97 12.33 -18.17
N THR A 671 -19.25 11.35 -17.65
CA THR A 671 -19.04 10.02 -18.22
C THR A 671 -20.15 9.06 -17.82
N LYS A 672 -20.34 7.98 -18.59
CA LYS A 672 -21.34 6.95 -18.31
C LYS A 672 -20.90 5.53 -18.66
N ILE A 673 -21.48 4.54 -18.02
CA ILE A 673 -21.29 3.12 -18.33
C ILE A 673 -22.63 2.40 -18.48
N LEU A 674 -22.69 1.41 -19.37
CA LEU A 674 -23.83 0.50 -19.53
C LEU A 674 -23.58 -0.80 -18.78
N VAL A 675 -24.43 -1.14 -17.82
CA VAL A 675 -24.28 -2.33 -16.95
C VAL A 675 -25.64 -2.94 -16.61
N LYS A 676 -25.64 -4.19 -16.13
CA LYS A 676 -26.85 -4.82 -15.61
C LYS A 676 -27.23 -4.30 -14.23
N ALA A 677 -28.51 -4.00 -14.01
CA ALA A 677 -29.06 -3.79 -12.69
C ALA A 677 -29.11 -5.11 -11.93
N LYS A 678 -28.72 -5.10 -10.66
CA LYS A 678 -28.80 -6.24 -9.75
C LYS A 678 -29.43 -5.83 -8.43
N TYR A 679 -30.58 -6.40 -8.09
CA TYR A 679 -31.23 -6.16 -6.81
C TYR A 679 -30.38 -6.68 -5.66
N SER A 680 -30.16 -5.85 -4.65
CA SER A 680 -29.28 -6.19 -3.52
C SER A 680 -29.64 -5.40 -2.26
N TYR A 681 -30.02 -6.11 -1.19
CA TYR A 681 -30.13 -5.55 0.16
C TYR A 681 -28.77 -5.35 0.85
N ARG A 682 -27.67 -5.60 0.13
CA ARG A 682 -26.32 -5.43 0.69
C ARG A 682 -25.89 -3.96 0.70
N VAL A 683 -26.47 -3.16 -0.18
CA VAL A 683 -26.38 -1.69 -0.18
C VAL A 683 -27.62 -1.09 0.49
N ASP A 684 -27.50 0.12 1.03
CA ASP A 684 -28.68 0.87 1.51
C ASP A 684 -29.38 1.60 0.37
N GLU A 685 -30.55 2.20 0.64
CA GLU A 685 -31.34 2.91 -0.38
C GLU A 685 -30.63 4.12 -1.00
N GLY A 686 -29.66 4.71 -0.30
CA GLY A 686 -28.89 5.86 -0.75
C GLY A 686 -27.62 5.49 -1.50
N SER A 687 -27.29 4.21 -1.64
CA SER A 687 -26.01 3.75 -2.16
C SER A 687 -26.14 2.67 -3.22
N VAL A 688 -25.14 2.57 -4.09
CA VAL A 688 -24.97 1.49 -5.07
C VAL A 688 -23.56 0.92 -5.01
N PHE A 689 -23.38 -0.30 -5.52
CA PHE A 689 -22.06 -0.94 -5.57
C PHE A 689 -21.72 -1.41 -7.00
N LEU A 690 -20.51 -1.06 -7.45
CA LEU A 690 -19.94 -1.46 -8.74
C LEU A 690 -18.67 -2.32 -8.56
N PRO A 691 -18.58 -3.49 -9.20
CA PRO A 691 -17.33 -4.21 -9.39
C PRO A 691 -16.29 -3.40 -10.18
N GLN A 692 -15.01 -3.50 -9.83
CA GLN A 692 -13.94 -2.76 -10.51
C GLN A 692 -13.14 -3.61 -11.53
N ASN A 693 -13.61 -4.81 -11.85
CA ASN A 693 -12.83 -5.87 -12.49
C ASN A 693 -13.13 -6.10 -13.98
N PHE A 694 -13.85 -5.20 -14.63
CA PHE A 694 -14.31 -5.36 -16.01
C PHE A 694 -13.69 -4.32 -16.96
N SER A 695 -13.54 -4.72 -18.22
CA SER A 695 -13.13 -3.87 -19.34
C SER A 695 -13.50 -4.59 -20.66
N GLY A 696 -13.29 -3.94 -21.80
CA GLY A 696 -13.65 -4.44 -23.13
C GLY A 696 -14.97 -3.91 -23.68
N ILE A 697 -15.71 -3.11 -22.90
CA ILE A 697 -16.82 -2.26 -23.37
C ILE A 697 -16.49 -0.81 -22.97
N TYR A 698 -16.80 0.14 -23.84
CA TYR A 698 -16.60 1.57 -23.60
C TYR A 698 -17.82 2.37 -24.06
N GLU A 699 -18.55 2.98 -23.12
CA GLU A 699 -19.78 3.74 -23.35
C GLU A 699 -20.82 2.95 -24.16
N GLY A 700 -21.06 1.70 -23.75
CA GLY A 700 -21.97 0.75 -24.40
C GLY A 700 -21.45 0.13 -25.70
N LYS A 701 -20.28 0.55 -26.21
CA LYS A 701 -19.68 -0.01 -27.42
C LYS A 701 -18.79 -1.20 -27.07
N ASN A 702 -19.07 -2.35 -27.67
CA ASN A 702 -18.25 -3.55 -27.53
C ASN A 702 -16.92 -3.38 -28.28
N LEU A 703 -15.79 -3.58 -27.59
CA LEU A 703 -14.44 -3.43 -28.13
C LEU A 703 -13.74 -4.77 -28.35
N ILE A 704 -14.44 -5.90 -28.25
CA ILE A 704 -13.84 -7.25 -28.31
C ILE A 704 -13.08 -7.49 -29.61
N ASP A 705 -13.51 -6.89 -30.72
CA ASP A 705 -12.86 -7.03 -32.03
C ASP A 705 -11.57 -6.22 -32.17
N ARG A 706 -11.24 -5.40 -31.16
CA ARG A 706 -9.97 -4.66 -31.11
C ARG A 706 -8.84 -5.46 -30.44
N TYR A 707 -9.16 -6.59 -29.81
CA TYR A 707 -8.15 -7.50 -29.29
C TYR A 707 -7.45 -8.23 -30.45
N PRO A 708 -6.11 -8.41 -30.38
CA PRO A 708 -5.39 -9.30 -31.29
C PRO A 708 -6.05 -10.69 -31.41
N GLN A 709 -5.93 -11.32 -32.58
CA GLN A 709 -6.50 -12.64 -32.83
C GLN A 709 -6.05 -13.65 -31.76
N GLY A 710 -6.99 -14.40 -31.19
CA GLY A 710 -6.72 -15.41 -30.16
C GLY A 710 -6.55 -14.87 -28.73
N THR A 711 -6.62 -13.55 -28.53
CA THR A 711 -6.39 -12.92 -27.21
C THR A 711 -7.66 -12.35 -26.56
N LYS A 712 -8.83 -12.56 -27.19
CA LYS A 712 -10.13 -12.09 -26.68
C LYS A 712 -10.40 -12.69 -25.29
N PRO A 713 -10.80 -11.87 -24.30
CA PRO A 713 -11.19 -12.38 -22.98
C PRO A 713 -12.55 -13.10 -23.05
N TYR A 714 -12.81 -13.99 -22.08
CA TYR A 714 -14.08 -14.70 -21.94
C TYR A 714 -15.17 -13.85 -21.24
N ALA A 715 -14.76 -12.87 -20.43
CA ALA A 715 -15.66 -11.90 -19.80
C ALA A 715 -15.31 -10.47 -20.25
N VAL A 716 -16.34 -9.68 -20.57
CA VAL A 716 -16.22 -8.28 -20.96
C VAL A 716 -17.25 -7.44 -20.20
N GLY A 717 -16.96 -6.15 -20.05
CA GLY A 717 -17.86 -5.21 -19.39
C GLY A 717 -17.26 -3.82 -19.34
N GLU A 718 -17.99 -2.87 -18.77
CA GLU A 718 -17.48 -1.52 -18.59
C GLU A 718 -16.65 -1.38 -17.31
N ALA A 719 -15.61 -0.56 -17.37
CA ALA A 719 -14.76 -0.29 -16.22
C ALA A 719 -15.44 0.72 -15.29
N ALA A 720 -15.61 0.39 -14.01
CA ALA A 720 -16.17 1.33 -13.03
C ALA A 720 -15.38 2.64 -12.92
N SER A 721 -14.08 2.62 -13.25
CA SER A 721 -13.22 3.81 -13.27
C SER A 721 -13.64 4.89 -14.27
N MET A 722 -14.47 4.55 -15.26
CA MET A 722 -15.09 5.53 -16.15
C MET A 722 -16.04 6.47 -15.39
N VAL A 723 -16.75 5.98 -14.38
CA VAL A 723 -17.73 6.78 -13.61
C VAL A 723 -17.27 7.19 -12.22
N THR A 724 -16.21 6.58 -11.67
CA THR A 724 -15.63 7.02 -10.37
C THR A 724 -15.31 8.51 -10.37
N SER A 725 -15.64 9.17 -9.26
CA SER A 725 -15.50 10.61 -9.10
C SER A 725 -14.05 11.11 -9.14
N TYR A 726 -13.90 12.39 -9.43
CA TYR A 726 -12.62 13.09 -9.32
C TYR A 726 -12.24 13.21 -7.84
N GLY A 727 -11.01 12.85 -7.48
CA GLY A 727 -10.46 13.09 -6.15
C GLY A 727 -9.16 12.33 -5.94
N PHE A 728 -8.30 12.87 -5.09
CA PHE A 728 -6.96 12.33 -4.81
C PHE A 728 -6.59 12.58 -3.36
N ASP A 729 -5.85 11.67 -2.73
CA ASP A 729 -5.30 11.87 -1.40
C ASP A 729 -4.33 13.05 -1.37
N TYR A 730 -4.48 13.91 -0.37
CA TYR A 730 -3.73 15.18 -0.27
C TYR A 730 -2.20 15.01 -0.18
N ASN A 731 -1.72 13.85 0.30
CA ASN A 731 -0.29 13.61 0.53
C ASN A 731 0.32 12.64 -0.47
N THR A 732 -0.46 11.68 -0.99
CA THR A 732 0.03 10.58 -1.84
C THR A 732 -0.52 10.59 -3.26
N ALA A 733 -1.48 11.47 -3.55
CA ALA A 733 -2.26 11.50 -4.78
C ALA A 733 -2.98 10.18 -5.12
N CYS A 734 -3.16 9.26 -4.15
CA CYS A 734 -3.95 8.05 -4.35
C CYS A 734 -5.40 8.41 -4.74
N PRO A 735 -5.99 7.85 -5.80
CA PRO A 735 -7.29 8.31 -6.30
C PRO A 735 -8.43 7.93 -5.35
N GLU A 736 -9.42 8.82 -5.25
CA GLU A 736 -10.70 8.58 -4.55
C GLU A 736 -11.61 7.74 -5.45
N THR A 737 -11.61 6.42 -5.23
CA THR A 737 -12.49 5.49 -5.97
C THR A 737 -13.50 4.80 -5.08
N LYS A 738 -13.43 5.01 -3.76
CA LYS A 738 -14.31 4.35 -2.76
C LYS A 738 -15.40 5.26 -2.23
N CYS A 739 -15.36 6.54 -2.58
CA CYS A 739 -16.41 7.50 -2.32
C CYS A 739 -16.65 8.31 -3.59
N GLY A 740 -17.91 8.59 -3.88
CA GLY A 740 -18.31 9.33 -5.07
C GLY A 740 -19.82 9.34 -5.20
N LEU A 741 -20.32 10.06 -6.19
CA LEU A 741 -21.74 10.13 -6.48
C LEU A 741 -22.02 9.63 -7.90
N CYS A 742 -23.20 9.06 -8.08
CA CYS A 742 -23.69 8.68 -9.40
C CYS A 742 -25.19 8.94 -9.53
N ARG A 743 -25.67 8.80 -10.76
CA ARG A 743 -27.09 8.75 -11.12
C ARG A 743 -27.33 7.54 -12.01
N ILE A 744 -28.50 6.93 -11.89
CA ILE A 744 -28.87 5.75 -12.67
C ILE A 744 -30.12 6.06 -13.49
N GLU A 745 -30.12 5.63 -14.73
CA GLU A 745 -31.28 5.65 -15.63
C GLU A 745 -31.45 4.27 -16.27
N LYS A 746 -32.68 3.88 -16.57
CA LYS A 746 -32.96 2.73 -17.43
C LYS A 746 -32.43 3.00 -18.85
N ALA A 747 -31.76 2.03 -19.45
CA ALA A 747 -31.07 2.18 -20.74
C ALA A 747 -32.00 2.11 -21.97
#